data_AF-A0A2T1KTX3-F1
#
_entry.id   AF-A0A2T1KTX3-F1
#
_cell.length_a   1.000
_cell.length_b   1.000
_cell.length_c   1.000
_cell.angle_alpha   90.00
_cell.angle_beta   90.00
_cell.angle_gamma   90.00
#
_symmetry.space_group_name_H-M   'P 1'
#
loop_
_entity.id
_entity.type
_entity.pdbx_description
1 polymer ?
#
loop_
_entity_poly.entity_id
_entity_poly.type
_entity_poly.pdbx_seq_one_letter_code
_entity_poly.pdbx_strand_id
1 'polypeptide(L)'
;MTETVARLEGVSHRYGETDALSDITLAFPSGCMVGLIGPDGVGKSTLLGLLAGARELQAGELQVLGGDMRSQRFRNRVAPRIAYMPQGLGGNLYHTLTVDENIAFFADLFGLRGPTRKDQIDRLLEATGLLRFRDRPAGKLSGGMKQKLGLCCALIHSPDLLILDEPTTGVDPLSRRRFWDLIDTIRRQRSGMSVLVATAYMEEAERYDWLVAMDEGKVLATGSPAELREQTNTETLDDAFIALLPENRQEQESGDTANAAQREPIGENQTPAIEAEHLTLRFGSFTAVRNVSFSIPKGEIFGFLGSNGCGKTTTMKMLTGLLTPTEGEVRLFGEPLDAKDLATRQKVGYMSQAFSLYGELTVRQNLDLHARLFHLPDTRIPERISVLVREFGLEDVLDQRAGALPLGVRQRLSLAVAVVHEPELLILDEPTSGVDPAARNRFWQLLMRLSREDGVTIFISTHFMNEGERCDRISLMHAGEVLACDTPDRLVEASGTDSLEGAFMKTLEAVDKEPETGADQLALEPASHGDRPTVFSPRRLLAYATREARELLRDPIRMAFAFIGSALLMLILGYGITLDVEDLSFAVLDRDQTPQSRDYIAAVSGSRYFLQQPELQNIQELEQRMRSGELSLAIEIPPGFGKDLKRGRPTEMAVWVDGAMPFRGETILGYVEGMHISYLTELAQRTLGVVPTLTLVTLEDRYRYNQGFRSLDAMVPAVIPILLIFIPAILMALGIVREKELGSITNLYVTPVTRVEFLLGKQLPYIAFSMISYVSLVLLAVYVFDVAIKGSLLTLTFGALLFVTATTALGQVMSTFASTQIAALAATAILTILPTVQFSGLTEPVSSLSGAGALIGPLWPATWFLQISRGVFTKGLSLADMQGAFLALAAFVPVLTVMAVALLRKQGR
;
A
#
# COMPACT_ATOMS: atom_id res chain seq x y z
N MET A 1 -0.58 48.38 -10.08
CA MET A 1 0.00 47.22 -9.37
C MET A 1 -0.73 46.01 -9.90
N THR A 2 -0.06 45.15 -10.67
CA THR A 2 -0.62 43.88 -11.11
C THR A 2 -1.03 43.09 -9.87
N GLU A 3 -2.30 42.68 -9.80
CA GLU A 3 -2.81 41.89 -8.70
C GLU A 3 -2.10 40.52 -8.73
N THR A 4 -1.62 40.05 -7.58
CA THR A 4 -0.81 38.83 -7.47
C THR A 4 -1.60 37.76 -6.74
N VAL A 5 -1.67 36.55 -7.28
CA VAL A 5 -2.37 35.43 -6.63
C VAL A 5 -1.55 34.82 -5.49
N ALA A 6 -0.22 34.83 -5.62
CA ALA A 6 0.71 34.37 -4.61
C ALA A 6 2.03 35.13 -4.66
N ARG A 7 2.67 35.28 -3.49
CA ARG A 7 3.97 35.96 -3.32
C ARG A 7 4.86 35.15 -2.38
N LEU A 8 6.10 34.94 -2.80
CA LEU A 8 7.16 34.25 -2.05
C LEU A 8 8.32 35.22 -1.86
N GLU A 9 8.89 35.21 -0.66
CA GLU A 9 10.07 35.99 -0.32
C GLU A 9 11.07 35.12 0.44
N GLY A 10 12.24 34.87 -0.16
CA GLY A 10 13.32 34.09 0.42
C GLY A 10 12.94 32.68 0.86
N VAL A 11 12.08 32.00 0.09
CA VAL A 11 11.57 30.68 0.44
C VAL A 11 12.59 29.59 0.12
N SER A 12 13.00 28.85 1.14
CA SER A 12 13.88 27.68 1.01
C SER A 12 13.22 26.44 1.63
N HIS A 13 13.50 25.29 1.05
CA HIS A 13 12.94 24.00 1.49
C HIS A 13 13.92 22.86 1.24
N ARG A 14 14.18 22.04 2.26
CA ARG A 14 15.18 20.96 2.25
C ARG A 14 14.58 19.61 2.64
N TYR A 15 14.96 18.56 1.92
CA TYR A 15 14.70 17.16 2.27
C TYR A 15 16.02 16.45 2.64
N GLY A 16 16.24 16.22 3.94
CA GLY A 16 17.50 15.61 4.39
C GLY A 16 18.70 16.49 3.99
N GLU A 17 19.57 15.97 3.11
CA GLU A 17 20.72 16.68 2.56
C GLU A 17 20.42 17.43 1.25
N THR A 18 19.24 17.23 0.65
CA THR A 18 18.90 17.79 -0.66
C THR A 18 18.10 19.09 -0.51
N ASP A 19 18.64 20.19 -1.03
CA ASP A 19 17.92 21.46 -1.15
C ASP A 19 16.95 21.41 -2.34
N ALA A 20 15.65 21.38 -2.06
CA ALA A 20 14.61 21.33 -3.09
C ALA A 20 14.23 22.73 -3.59
N LEU A 21 14.32 23.74 -2.73
CA LEU A 21 14.13 25.15 -3.07
C LEU A 21 15.19 25.99 -2.32
N SER A 22 15.78 26.96 -3.02
CA SER A 22 16.89 27.78 -2.51
C SER A 22 16.60 29.27 -2.74
N ASP A 23 16.18 29.97 -1.68
CA ASP A 23 15.99 31.43 -1.65
C ASP A 23 15.05 31.97 -2.74
N ILE A 24 13.91 31.30 -2.95
CA ILE A 24 12.95 31.66 -3.98
C ILE A 24 12.20 32.93 -3.59
N THR A 25 12.35 33.98 -4.41
CA THR A 25 11.56 35.21 -4.35
C THR A 25 10.82 35.37 -5.66
N LEU A 26 9.48 35.31 -5.62
CA LEU A 26 8.64 35.22 -6.80
C LEU A 26 7.25 35.79 -6.53
N ALA A 27 6.67 36.48 -7.52
CA ALA A 27 5.29 36.94 -7.48
C ALA A 27 4.51 36.37 -8.66
N PHE A 28 3.46 35.61 -8.37
CA PHE A 28 2.60 35.01 -9.38
C PHE A 28 1.48 35.98 -9.78
N PRO A 29 1.32 36.31 -11.08
CA PRO A 29 0.21 37.13 -11.56
C PRO A 29 -1.14 36.45 -11.31
N SER A 30 -2.19 37.24 -11.05
CA SER A 30 -3.55 36.74 -10.90
C SER A 30 -4.34 36.74 -12.22
N GLY A 31 -5.28 35.81 -12.37
CA GLY A 31 -6.26 35.78 -13.47
C GLY A 31 -5.72 35.21 -14.78
N CYS A 32 -4.55 34.57 -14.76
CA CYS A 32 -3.94 33.94 -15.92
C CYS A 32 -3.46 32.52 -15.59
N MET A 33 -3.00 31.80 -16.62
CA MET A 33 -2.37 30.50 -16.51
C MET A 33 -0.85 30.65 -16.41
N VAL A 34 -0.28 30.16 -15.31
CA VAL A 34 1.16 30.17 -15.06
C VAL A 34 1.72 28.75 -15.13
N GLY A 35 2.77 28.56 -15.94
CA GLY A 35 3.53 27.31 -16.00
C GLY A 35 4.81 27.36 -15.19
N LEU A 36 5.09 26.30 -14.43
CA LEU A 36 6.40 25.99 -13.89
C LEU A 36 7.04 24.94 -14.80
N ILE A 37 8.15 25.30 -15.42
CA ILE A 37 8.92 24.43 -16.32
C ILE A 37 10.30 24.15 -15.72
N GLY A 38 10.80 22.95 -15.98
CA GLY A 38 12.15 22.53 -15.57
C GLY A 38 12.25 21.01 -15.40
N PRO A 39 13.46 20.46 -15.24
CA PRO A 39 13.69 19.04 -15.06
C PRO A 39 12.98 18.42 -13.84
N ASP A 40 12.94 17.10 -13.78
CA ASP A 40 12.43 16.40 -12.61
C ASP A 40 13.32 16.62 -11.39
N GLY A 41 12.69 16.80 -10.22
CA GLY A 41 13.41 17.01 -8.97
C GLY A 41 13.90 18.44 -8.71
N VAL A 42 13.70 19.39 -9.64
CA VAL A 42 14.12 20.81 -9.46
C VAL A 42 13.28 21.62 -8.46
N GLY A 43 12.28 20.99 -7.84
CA GLY A 43 11.46 21.62 -6.80
C GLY A 43 10.06 22.08 -7.21
N LYS A 44 9.63 21.89 -8.47
CA LYS A 44 8.30 22.29 -8.99
C LYS A 44 7.14 21.86 -8.07
N SER A 45 7.01 20.56 -7.82
CA SER A 45 5.98 19.99 -6.95
C SER A 45 6.12 20.42 -5.48
N THR A 46 7.34 20.73 -5.02
CA THR A 46 7.57 21.29 -3.68
C THR A 46 7.01 22.71 -3.60
N LEU A 47 7.27 23.54 -4.61
CA LEU A 47 6.75 24.90 -4.70
C LEU A 47 5.21 24.93 -4.78
N LEU A 48 4.62 24.09 -5.63
CA LEU A 48 3.16 23.94 -5.73
C LEU A 48 2.55 23.42 -4.42
N GLY A 49 3.19 22.45 -3.77
CA GLY A 49 2.75 21.92 -2.48
C GLY A 49 2.79 22.95 -1.35
N LEU A 50 3.76 23.88 -1.36
CA LEU A 50 3.80 25.01 -0.43
C LEU A 50 2.65 25.99 -0.70
N LEU A 51 2.42 26.35 -1.97
CA LEU A 51 1.34 27.25 -2.41
C LEU A 51 -0.05 26.69 -2.07
N ALA A 52 -0.25 25.37 -2.19
CA ALA A 52 -1.47 24.68 -1.82
C ALA A 52 -1.66 24.53 -0.30
N GLY A 53 -0.62 24.79 0.50
CA GLY A 53 -0.61 24.50 1.94
C GLY A 53 -0.44 23.02 2.28
N ALA A 54 -0.16 22.16 1.30
CA ALA A 54 0.10 20.74 1.46
C ALA A 54 1.41 20.46 2.22
N ARG A 55 2.41 21.36 2.07
CA ARG A 55 3.71 21.29 2.75
C ARG A 55 3.90 22.40 3.77
N GLU A 56 4.67 22.11 4.81
CA GLU A 56 5.04 23.10 5.83
C GLU A 56 6.14 24.03 5.30
N LEU A 57 5.98 25.33 5.53
CA LEU A 57 6.99 26.33 5.14
C LEU A 57 8.14 26.30 6.14
N GLN A 58 9.35 25.98 5.66
CA GLN A 58 10.55 25.86 6.50
C GLN A 58 11.25 27.21 6.70
N ALA A 59 11.47 27.97 5.62
CA ALA A 59 12.09 29.30 5.62
C ALA A 59 11.37 30.26 4.65
N GLY A 60 11.58 31.57 4.83
CA GLY A 60 10.97 32.62 3.99
C GLY A 60 9.50 32.92 4.29
N GLU A 61 8.91 33.86 3.57
CA GLU A 61 7.50 34.26 3.69
C GLU A 61 6.70 33.80 2.47
N LEU A 62 5.46 33.35 2.71
CA LEU A 62 4.56 32.87 1.67
C LEU A 62 3.15 33.43 1.88
N GLN A 63 2.69 34.22 0.93
CA GLN A 63 1.33 34.74 0.88
C GLN A 63 0.57 34.17 -0.31
N VAL A 64 -0.66 33.70 -0.09
CA VAL A 64 -1.54 33.15 -1.13
C VAL A 64 -2.93 33.74 -0.95
N LEU A 65 -3.56 34.22 -2.03
CA LEU A 65 -4.86 34.89 -2.00
C LEU A 65 -4.96 36.00 -0.92
N GLY A 66 -3.88 36.77 -0.77
CA GLY A 66 -3.82 37.93 0.12
C GLY A 66 -3.60 37.62 1.61
N GLY A 67 -3.15 36.42 1.99
CA GLY A 67 -2.76 36.15 3.38
C GLY A 67 -1.69 35.10 3.58
N ASP A 68 -1.16 35.07 4.80
CA ASP A 68 0.02 34.29 5.18
C ASP A 68 -0.29 32.79 5.40
N MET A 69 0.40 31.95 4.62
CA MET A 69 0.26 30.49 4.67
C MET A 69 0.91 29.86 5.91
N ARG A 70 1.73 30.56 6.70
CA ARG A 70 2.22 30.08 8.01
C ARG A 70 1.10 30.02 9.05
N SER A 71 0.08 30.87 8.93
CA SER A 71 -1.05 30.91 9.86
C SER A 71 -2.03 29.74 9.64
N GLN A 72 -2.15 28.84 10.63
CA GLN A 72 -3.10 27.72 10.57
C GLN A 72 -4.56 28.20 10.42
N ARG A 73 -4.92 29.33 11.04
CA ARG A 73 -6.27 29.92 10.93
C ARG A 73 -6.54 30.41 9.52
N PHE A 74 -5.54 31.03 8.88
CA PHE A 74 -5.64 31.47 7.49
C PHE A 74 -5.76 30.28 6.54
N ARG A 75 -4.89 29.26 6.69
CA ARG A 75 -4.95 28.03 5.87
C ARG A 75 -6.33 27.38 5.88
N ASN A 76 -6.94 27.23 7.05
CA ASN A 76 -8.29 26.65 7.16
C ASN A 76 -9.38 27.51 6.49
N ARG A 77 -9.21 28.83 6.43
CA ARG A 77 -10.15 29.77 5.79
C ARG A 77 -9.98 29.82 4.27
N VAL A 78 -8.74 29.73 3.78
CA VAL A 78 -8.42 29.82 2.35
C VAL A 78 -8.53 28.47 1.63
N ALA A 79 -8.42 27.34 2.33
CA ALA A 79 -8.49 26.00 1.73
C ALA A 79 -9.71 25.75 0.82
N PRO A 80 -10.94 26.23 1.12
CA PRO A 80 -12.07 26.10 0.19
C PRO A 80 -11.93 26.90 -1.12
N ARG A 81 -10.97 27.81 -1.24
CA ARG A 81 -10.72 28.66 -2.42
C ARG A 81 -9.54 28.15 -3.27
N ILE A 82 -8.80 27.16 -2.78
CA ILE A 82 -7.63 26.59 -3.45
C ILE A 82 -7.92 25.13 -3.77
N ALA A 83 -7.85 24.77 -5.04
CA ALA A 83 -7.87 23.39 -5.48
C ALA A 83 -6.45 22.93 -5.80
N TYR A 84 -6.07 21.76 -5.30
CA TYR A 84 -4.78 21.15 -5.59
C TYR A 84 -4.96 19.74 -6.14
N MET A 85 -4.41 19.51 -7.32
CA MET A 85 -4.30 18.20 -7.94
C MET A 85 -2.82 17.79 -7.89
N PRO A 86 -2.45 16.82 -7.03
CA PRO A 86 -1.07 16.38 -6.86
C PRO A 86 -0.58 15.57 -8.07
N GLN A 87 0.74 15.46 -8.19
CA GLN A 87 1.41 14.67 -9.23
C GLN A 87 0.96 13.19 -9.20
N GLY A 88 0.87 12.60 -10.39
CA GLY A 88 0.57 11.19 -10.59
C GLY A 88 -0.87 10.90 -11.01
N LEU A 89 -1.08 9.77 -11.69
CA LEU A 89 -2.36 9.39 -12.29
C LEU A 89 -3.41 9.04 -11.23
N GLY A 90 -4.17 10.05 -10.80
CA GLY A 90 -5.22 9.91 -9.80
C GLY A 90 -4.70 9.84 -8.36
N GLY A 91 -3.60 10.53 -8.03
CA GLY A 91 -3.05 10.58 -6.67
C GLY A 91 -4.00 11.18 -5.61
N ASN A 92 -4.99 11.98 -6.06
CA ASN A 92 -6.08 12.48 -5.22
C ASN A 92 -7.32 11.57 -5.18
N LEU A 93 -7.38 10.51 -6.00
CA LEU A 93 -8.55 9.66 -6.15
C LEU A 93 -8.49 8.41 -5.27
N TYR A 94 -9.66 7.89 -4.93
CA TYR A 94 -9.81 6.60 -4.27
C TYR A 94 -10.19 5.54 -5.28
N HIS A 95 -9.24 4.68 -5.63
CA HIS A 95 -9.37 3.73 -6.75
C HIS A 95 -10.49 2.69 -6.60
N THR A 96 -10.88 2.37 -5.36
CA THR A 96 -11.96 1.41 -5.05
C THR A 96 -13.36 2.04 -5.15
N LEU A 97 -13.44 3.38 -5.11
CA LEU A 97 -14.68 4.13 -5.27
C LEU A 97 -15.00 4.34 -6.75
N THR A 98 -16.29 4.46 -7.06
CA THR A 98 -16.77 4.80 -8.40
C THR A 98 -16.47 6.25 -8.76
N VAL A 99 -16.65 6.62 -10.04
CA VAL A 99 -16.58 8.02 -10.50
C VAL A 99 -17.50 8.91 -9.67
N ASP A 100 -18.75 8.49 -9.49
CA ASP A 100 -19.76 9.23 -8.73
C ASP A 100 -19.40 9.33 -7.25
N GLU A 101 -18.90 8.24 -6.65
CA GLU A 101 -18.50 8.21 -5.24
C GLU A 101 -17.28 9.09 -4.94
N ASN A 102 -16.32 9.18 -5.86
CA ASN A 102 -15.15 10.06 -5.72
C ASN A 102 -15.59 11.52 -5.70
N ILE A 103 -16.30 11.98 -6.74
CA ILE A 103 -16.70 13.40 -6.83
C ILE A 103 -17.71 13.76 -5.72
N ALA A 104 -18.58 12.83 -5.34
CA ALA A 104 -19.49 12.95 -4.20
C ALA A 104 -18.73 13.20 -2.88
N PHE A 105 -17.65 12.46 -2.65
CA PHE A 105 -16.84 12.60 -1.45
C PHE A 105 -16.25 14.02 -1.35
N PHE A 106 -15.67 14.54 -2.44
CA PHE A 106 -15.14 15.90 -2.45
C PHE A 106 -16.25 16.95 -2.30
N ALA A 107 -17.41 16.75 -2.93
CA ALA A 107 -18.57 17.63 -2.72
C ALA A 107 -18.97 17.72 -1.24
N ASP A 108 -18.91 16.59 -0.51
CA ASP A 108 -19.24 16.54 0.91
C ASP A 108 -18.16 17.21 1.79
N LEU A 109 -16.86 17.09 1.41
CA LEU A 109 -15.75 17.75 2.11
C LEU A 109 -15.87 19.28 2.06
N PHE A 110 -16.28 19.83 0.91
CA PHE A 110 -16.48 21.26 0.71
C PHE A 110 -17.90 21.74 1.04
N GLY A 111 -18.80 20.82 1.42
CA GLY A 111 -20.10 21.15 2.01
C GLY A 111 -21.22 21.51 1.04
N LEU A 112 -21.12 21.10 -0.24
CA LEU A 112 -22.17 21.29 -1.25
C LEU A 112 -23.47 20.54 -0.87
N ARG A 113 -24.64 21.09 -1.24
CA ARG A 113 -25.96 20.59 -0.77
C ARG A 113 -27.02 20.58 -1.87
N GLY A 114 -28.03 19.73 -1.66
CA GLY A 114 -29.31 19.79 -2.36
C GLY A 114 -29.22 19.43 -3.86
N PRO A 115 -30.21 19.86 -4.65
CA PRO A 115 -30.25 19.65 -6.10
C PRO A 115 -29.00 20.18 -6.81
N THR A 116 -28.48 21.32 -6.34
CA THR A 116 -27.28 21.98 -6.86
C THR A 116 -26.05 21.07 -6.86
N ARG A 117 -25.91 20.19 -5.84
CA ARG A 117 -24.82 19.20 -5.79
C ARG A 117 -24.89 18.21 -6.95
N LYS A 118 -26.07 17.65 -7.20
CA LYS A 118 -26.26 16.63 -8.24
C LYS A 118 -26.06 17.27 -9.61
N ASP A 119 -26.67 18.43 -9.83
CA ASP A 119 -26.56 19.15 -11.10
C ASP A 119 -25.10 19.54 -11.40
N GLN A 120 -24.34 19.99 -10.40
CA GLN A 120 -22.94 20.35 -10.59
C GLN A 120 -22.05 19.12 -10.85
N ILE A 121 -22.29 18.00 -10.16
CA ILE A 121 -21.61 16.73 -10.45
C ILE A 121 -21.90 16.30 -11.89
N ASP A 122 -23.17 16.31 -12.29
CA ASP A 122 -23.60 15.84 -13.60
C ASP A 122 -23.01 16.73 -14.71
N ARG A 123 -23.02 18.07 -14.55
CA ARG A 123 -22.37 19.01 -15.48
C ARG A 123 -20.87 18.76 -15.63
N LEU A 124 -20.14 18.57 -14.53
CA LEU A 124 -18.69 18.30 -14.55
C LEU A 124 -18.38 16.96 -15.23
N LEU A 125 -19.17 15.92 -14.93
CA LEU A 125 -19.00 14.61 -15.55
C LEU A 125 -19.40 14.61 -17.03
N GLU A 126 -20.38 15.42 -17.43
CA GLU A 126 -20.78 15.57 -18.83
C GLU A 126 -19.70 16.28 -19.65
N ALA A 127 -19.21 17.42 -19.17
CA ALA A 127 -18.14 18.17 -19.84
C ALA A 127 -16.82 17.39 -19.94
N THR A 128 -16.54 16.49 -19.01
CA THR A 128 -15.37 15.60 -19.07
C THR A 128 -15.61 14.29 -19.84
N GLY A 129 -16.83 14.04 -20.32
CA GLY A 129 -17.21 12.78 -20.99
C GLY A 129 -17.25 11.55 -20.07
N LEU A 130 -17.27 11.77 -18.75
CA LEU A 130 -17.29 10.75 -17.71
C LEU A 130 -18.71 10.35 -17.25
N LEU A 131 -19.75 11.06 -17.69
CA LEU A 131 -21.14 10.81 -17.27
C LEU A 131 -21.61 9.38 -17.56
N ARG A 132 -21.19 8.77 -18.68
CA ARG A 132 -21.49 7.36 -19.01
C ARG A 132 -20.73 6.34 -18.15
N PHE A 133 -19.75 6.77 -17.36
CA PHE A 133 -18.88 5.92 -16.55
C PHE A 133 -19.09 6.11 -15.04
N ARG A 134 -20.19 6.74 -14.61
CA ARG A 134 -20.48 7.06 -13.20
C ARG A 134 -20.29 5.91 -12.21
N ASP A 135 -20.71 4.71 -12.58
CA ASP A 135 -20.64 3.52 -11.73
C ASP A 135 -19.31 2.76 -11.84
N ARG A 136 -18.40 3.22 -12.71
CA ARG A 136 -17.11 2.55 -12.93
C ARG A 136 -16.14 2.90 -11.79
N PRO A 137 -15.46 1.92 -11.17
CA PRO A 137 -14.41 2.20 -10.19
C PRO A 137 -13.26 3.02 -10.81
N ALA A 138 -12.76 4.02 -10.08
CA ALA A 138 -11.68 4.89 -10.54
C ALA A 138 -10.39 4.13 -10.89
N GLY A 139 -10.11 3.01 -10.20
CA GLY A 139 -8.98 2.13 -10.51
C GLY A 139 -9.05 1.48 -11.90
N LYS A 140 -10.25 1.33 -12.48
CA LYS A 140 -10.51 0.73 -13.80
C LYS A 140 -10.62 1.75 -14.94
N LEU A 141 -10.39 3.03 -14.66
CA LEU A 141 -10.34 4.09 -15.66
C LEU A 141 -8.97 4.13 -16.36
N SER A 142 -8.92 4.63 -17.60
CA SER A 142 -7.64 4.94 -18.26
C SER A 142 -6.94 6.11 -17.56
N GLY A 143 -5.63 6.31 -17.81
CA GLY A 143 -4.88 7.43 -17.23
C GLY A 143 -5.54 8.79 -17.47
N GLY A 144 -5.88 9.10 -18.73
CA GLY A 144 -6.59 10.34 -19.07
C GLY A 144 -7.96 10.48 -18.40
N MET A 145 -8.73 9.39 -18.26
CA MET A 145 -10.00 9.41 -17.53
C MET A 145 -9.81 9.64 -16.03
N LYS A 146 -8.74 9.09 -15.42
CA LYS A 146 -8.39 9.36 -14.02
C LYS A 146 -8.06 10.84 -13.82
N GLN A 147 -7.27 11.44 -14.72
CA GLN A 147 -6.93 12.86 -14.61
C GLN A 147 -8.15 13.77 -14.80
N LYS A 148 -9.04 13.46 -15.74
CA LYS A 148 -10.32 14.15 -15.88
C LYS A 148 -11.20 14.06 -14.63
N LEU A 149 -11.28 12.89 -13.99
CA LEU A 149 -12.00 12.73 -12.72
C LEU A 149 -11.32 13.50 -11.58
N GLY A 150 -9.99 13.46 -11.51
CA GLY A 150 -9.20 14.24 -10.56
C GLY A 150 -9.48 15.74 -10.69
N LEU A 151 -9.56 16.24 -11.92
CA LEU A 151 -9.95 17.61 -12.23
C LEU A 151 -11.40 17.91 -11.82
N CYS A 152 -12.36 17.03 -12.10
CA CYS A 152 -13.73 17.19 -11.60
C CYS A 152 -13.78 17.32 -10.07
N CYS A 153 -13.01 16.49 -9.36
CA CYS A 153 -12.91 16.54 -7.89
C CYS A 153 -12.27 17.84 -7.39
N ALA A 154 -11.30 18.38 -8.14
CA ALA A 154 -10.66 19.66 -7.85
C ALA A 154 -11.61 20.85 -8.10
N LEU A 155 -12.46 20.77 -9.14
CA LEU A 155 -13.35 21.87 -9.55
C LEU A 155 -14.71 21.87 -8.87
N ILE A 156 -15.12 20.76 -8.24
CA ILE A 156 -16.46 20.62 -7.64
C ILE A 156 -16.82 21.72 -6.65
N HIS A 157 -15.82 22.33 -6.01
CA HIS A 157 -16.01 23.39 -5.02
C HIS A 157 -15.73 24.80 -5.54
N SER A 158 -15.54 24.95 -6.86
CA SER A 158 -15.46 26.26 -7.53
C SER A 158 -14.32 27.16 -7.01
N PRO A 159 -13.06 26.71 -7.09
CA PRO A 159 -11.90 27.43 -6.54
C PRO A 159 -11.59 28.76 -7.27
N ASP A 160 -10.86 29.64 -6.58
CA ASP A 160 -10.26 30.86 -7.15
C ASP A 160 -8.85 30.59 -7.68
N LEU A 161 -8.14 29.63 -7.06
CA LEU A 161 -6.80 29.20 -7.44
C LEU A 161 -6.81 27.69 -7.70
N LEU A 162 -6.55 27.30 -8.95
CA LEU A 162 -6.41 25.91 -9.36
C LEU A 162 -4.92 25.59 -9.53
N ILE A 163 -4.41 24.63 -8.76
CA ILE A 163 -3.01 24.18 -8.81
C ILE A 163 -2.99 22.75 -9.36
N LEU A 164 -2.30 22.57 -10.49
CA LEU A 164 -2.17 21.31 -11.19
C LEU A 164 -0.69 20.90 -11.24
N ASP A 165 -0.33 19.85 -10.53
CA ASP A 165 1.05 19.35 -10.49
C ASP A 165 1.19 18.22 -11.51
N GLU A 166 1.75 18.53 -12.69
CA GLU A 166 1.93 17.58 -13.80
C GLU A 166 0.65 16.77 -14.15
N PRO A 167 -0.46 17.46 -14.46
CA PRO A 167 -1.78 16.85 -14.58
C PRO A 167 -1.91 15.91 -15.79
N THR A 168 -1.02 16.03 -16.77
CA THR A 168 -1.09 15.36 -18.09
C THR A 168 0.04 14.36 -18.30
N THR A 169 0.91 14.17 -17.30
CA THR A 169 1.98 13.15 -17.35
C THR A 169 1.36 11.76 -17.50
N GLY A 170 1.84 11.02 -18.51
CA GLY A 170 1.33 9.68 -18.84
C GLY A 170 -0.07 9.66 -19.48
N VAL A 171 -0.56 10.81 -19.96
CA VAL A 171 -1.79 10.93 -20.76
C VAL A 171 -1.42 11.09 -22.24
N ASP A 172 -2.18 10.44 -23.12
CA ASP A 172 -1.96 10.51 -24.57
C ASP A 172 -2.22 11.93 -25.13
N PRO A 173 -1.59 12.30 -26.26
CA PRO A 173 -1.67 13.66 -26.81
C PRO A 173 -3.09 14.19 -27.02
N LEU A 174 -4.00 13.35 -27.55
CA LEU A 174 -5.39 13.74 -27.79
C LEU A 174 -6.14 14.00 -26.47
N SER A 175 -6.00 13.08 -25.51
CA SER A 175 -6.60 13.25 -24.17
C SER A 175 -6.04 14.47 -23.44
N ARG A 176 -4.75 14.80 -23.63
CA ARG A 176 -4.09 16.00 -23.08
C ARG A 176 -4.65 17.27 -23.71
N ARG A 177 -4.76 17.35 -25.03
CA ARG A 177 -5.36 18.51 -25.71
C ARG A 177 -6.78 18.76 -25.22
N ARG A 178 -7.61 17.71 -25.21
CA ARG A 178 -8.99 17.77 -24.67
C ARG A 178 -9.03 18.18 -23.18
N PHE A 179 -8.01 17.83 -22.40
CA PHE A 179 -7.89 18.27 -21.00
C PHE A 179 -7.64 19.78 -20.92
N TRP A 180 -6.72 20.32 -21.73
CA TRP A 180 -6.44 21.76 -21.75
C TRP A 180 -7.59 22.59 -22.33
N ASP A 181 -8.24 22.12 -23.40
CA ASP A 181 -9.42 22.79 -23.97
C ASP A 181 -10.55 22.96 -22.93
N LEU A 182 -10.70 21.97 -22.04
CA LEU A 182 -11.64 22.05 -20.92
C LEU A 182 -11.23 23.12 -19.90
N ILE A 183 -9.95 23.18 -19.52
CA ILE A 183 -9.43 24.20 -18.60
C ILE A 183 -9.62 25.60 -19.18
N ASP A 184 -9.30 25.80 -20.47
CA ASP A 184 -9.49 27.06 -21.17
C ASP A 184 -10.95 27.49 -21.19
N THR A 185 -11.86 26.53 -21.37
CA THR A 185 -13.30 26.79 -21.33
C THR A 185 -13.77 27.22 -19.93
N ILE A 186 -13.28 26.56 -18.87
CA ILE A 186 -13.56 26.95 -17.48
C ILE A 186 -12.99 28.34 -17.17
N ARG A 187 -11.76 28.64 -17.62
CA ARG A 187 -11.11 29.94 -17.41
C ARG A 187 -11.85 31.07 -18.12
N ARG A 188 -12.29 30.86 -19.37
CA ARG A 188 -13.10 31.84 -20.11
C ARG A 188 -14.40 32.20 -19.38
N GLN A 189 -14.98 31.25 -18.67
CA GLN A 189 -16.21 31.47 -17.88
C GLN A 189 -15.94 32.12 -16.52
N ARG A 190 -14.70 32.05 -16.01
CA ARG A 190 -14.27 32.64 -14.74
C ARG A 190 -12.99 33.45 -14.93
N SER A 191 -13.15 34.68 -15.39
CA SER A 191 -12.02 35.61 -15.62
C SER A 191 -11.16 35.91 -14.40
N GLY A 192 -11.65 35.67 -13.17
CA GLY A 192 -10.89 35.82 -11.93
C GLY A 192 -10.11 34.59 -11.46
N MET A 193 -10.30 33.42 -12.08
CA MET A 193 -9.63 32.18 -11.65
C MET A 193 -8.18 32.17 -12.14
N SER A 194 -7.23 31.89 -11.23
CA SER A 194 -5.82 31.71 -11.57
C SER A 194 -5.49 30.22 -11.64
N VAL A 195 -4.68 29.83 -12.63
CA VAL A 195 -4.27 28.42 -12.79
C VAL A 195 -2.75 28.35 -12.71
N LEU A 196 -2.21 27.56 -11.78
CA LEU A 196 -0.78 27.26 -11.68
C LEU A 196 -0.56 25.81 -12.11
N VAL A 197 0.32 25.59 -13.07
CA VAL A 197 0.59 24.27 -13.63
C VAL A 197 2.07 23.97 -13.55
N ALA A 198 2.47 22.82 -13.01
CA ALA A 198 3.78 22.26 -13.32
C ALA A 198 3.65 21.36 -14.54
N THR A 199 4.52 21.54 -15.53
CA THR A 199 4.59 20.65 -16.69
C THR A 199 6.02 20.28 -17.03
N ALA A 200 6.20 19.05 -17.51
CA ALA A 200 7.42 18.59 -18.15
C ALA A 200 7.34 18.67 -19.69
N TYR A 201 6.21 19.14 -20.24
CA TYR A 201 5.95 19.21 -21.67
C TYR A 201 6.03 20.66 -22.15
N MET A 202 7.05 20.97 -22.96
CA MET A 202 7.28 22.34 -23.44
C MET A 202 6.18 22.84 -24.37
N GLU A 203 5.57 21.95 -25.16
CA GLU A 203 4.38 22.22 -26.00
C GLU A 203 3.17 22.70 -25.18
N GLU A 204 3.01 22.21 -23.95
CA GLU A 204 1.97 22.71 -23.06
C GLU A 204 2.34 24.10 -22.52
N ALA A 205 3.63 24.30 -22.22
CA ALA A 205 4.14 25.55 -21.73
C ALA A 205 3.96 26.71 -22.73
N GLU A 206 3.95 26.44 -24.03
CA GLU A 206 3.65 27.43 -25.07
C GLU A 206 2.24 28.02 -24.98
N ARG A 207 1.29 27.30 -24.36
CA ARG A 207 -0.11 27.75 -24.19
C ARG A 207 -0.31 28.66 -22.99
N TYR A 208 0.67 28.74 -22.09
CA TYR A 208 0.54 29.45 -20.83
C TYR A 208 0.79 30.95 -21.02
N ASP A 209 0.09 31.76 -20.22
CA ASP A 209 0.20 33.21 -20.30
C ASP A 209 1.54 33.71 -19.69
N TRP A 210 2.08 32.96 -18.71
CA TRP A 210 3.32 33.29 -18.01
C TRP A 210 4.06 32.03 -17.56
N LEU A 211 5.38 32.04 -17.58
CA LEU A 211 6.25 30.90 -17.29
C LEU A 211 7.25 31.24 -16.18
N VAL A 212 7.61 30.21 -15.41
CA VAL A 212 8.67 30.21 -14.41
C VAL A 212 9.61 29.05 -14.76
N ALA A 213 10.78 29.38 -15.28
CA ALA A 213 11.83 28.42 -15.57
C ALA A 213 12.63 28.14 -14.29
N MET A 214 12.77 26.87 -13.90
CA MET A 214 13.46 26.46 -12.67
C MET A 214 14.54 25.40 -12.93
N ASP A 215 15.65 25.52 -12.20
CA ASP A 215 16.68 24.48 -12.11
C ASP A 215 17.32 24.49 -10.71
N GLU A 216 17.67 23.31 -10.20
CA GLU A 216 18.29 23.11 -8.86
C GLU A 216 17.65 23.93 -7.72
N GLY A 217 16.31 24.02 -7.71
CA GLY A 217 15.59 24.75 -6.68
C GLY A 217 15.70 26.27 -6.77
N LYS A 218 16.17 26.82 -7.90
CA LYS A 218 16.26 28.25 -8.20
C LYS A 218 15.39 28.62 -9.41
N VAL A 219 14.97 29.88 -9.47
CA VAL A 219 14.30 30.45 -10.64
C VAL A 219 15.37 31.01 -11.59
N LEU A 220 15.34 30.56 -12.84
CA LEU A 220 16.25 31.00 -13.90
C LEU A 220 15.72 32.25 -14.60
N ALA A 221 14.46 32.19 -15.03
CA ALA A 221 13.80 33.29 -15.73
C ALA A 221 12.28 33.21 -15.53
N THR A 222 11.62 34.35 -15.76
CA THR A 222 10.16 34.44 -15.75
C THR A 222 9.67 35.38 -16.83
N GLY A 223 8.58 35.04 -17.50
CA GLY A 223 8.03 35.84 -18.59
C GLY A 223 7.00 35.06 -19.40
N SER A 224 6.42 35.67 -20.42
CA SER A 224 5.60 34.93 -21.40
C SER A 224 6.49 34.00 -22.26
N PRO A 225 5.93 32.95 -22.89
CA PRO A 225 6.69 32.10 -23.81
C PRO A 225 7.37 32.87 -24.95
N ALA A 226 6.76 33.98 -25.41
CA ALA A 226 7.36 34.85 -26.43
C ALA A 226 8.55 35.65 -25.87
N GLU A 227 8.42 36.21 -24.66
CA GLU A 227 9.49 36.95 -23.99
C GLU A 227 10.70 36.06 -23.71
N LEU A 228 10.50 34.80 -23.31
CA LEU A 228 11.62 33.87 -23.07
C LEU A 228 12.38 33.56 -24.36
N ARG A 229 11.68 33.31 -25.49
CA ARG A 229 12.32 33.09 -26.79
C ARG A 229 13.06 34.32 -27.31
N GLU A 230 12.49 35.50 -27.12
CA GLU A 230 13.14 36.76 -27.49
C GLU A 230 14.39 37.00 -26.64
N GLN A 231 14.34 36.69 -25.33
CA GLN A 231 15.48 36.80 -24.42
C GLN A 231 16.64 35.87 -24.80
N THR A 232 16.34 34.67 -25.29
CA THR A 232 17.34 33.63 -25.63
C THR A 232 17.72 33.62 -27.11
N ASN A 233 16.99 34.35 -27.96
CA ASN A 233 17.14 34.36 -29.42
C ASN A 233 17.04 32.95 -30.05
N THR A 234 16.00 32.19 -29.66
CA THR A 234 15.74 30.83 -30.14
C THR A 234 14.34 30.72 -30.76
N GLU A 235 14.14 29.74 -31.64
CA GLU A 235 12.84 29.54 -32.31
C GLU A 235 11.84 28.77 -31.44
N THR A 236 12.33 27.74 -30.73
CA THR A 236 11.50 26.90 -29.85
C THR A 236 11.68 27.27 -28.38
N LEU A 237 10.66 26.96 -27.57
CA LEU A 237 10.72 27.15 -26.12
C LEU A 237 11.66 26.13 -25.45
N ASP A 238 11.89 24.97 -26.05
CA ASP A 238 12.82 23.96 -25.55
C ASP A 238 14.27 24.48 -25.64
N ASP A 239 14.64 25.02 -26.79
CA ASP A 239 15.94 25.68 -27.00
C ASP A 239 16.11 26.89 -26.08
N ALA A 240 15.03 27.66 -25.86
CA ALA A 240 15.06 28.79 -24.92
C ALA A 240 15.38 28.33 -23.50
N PHE A 241 14.76 27.23 -23.05
CA PHE A 241 15.02 26.68 -21.73
C PHE A 241 16.48 26.18 -21.61
N ILE A 242 16.99 25.47 -22.63
CA ILE A 242 18.38 24.99 -22.65
C ILE A 242 19.36 26.19 -22.58
N ALA A 243 19.10 27.25 -23.34
CA ALA A 243 19.92 28.47 -23.33
C ALA A 243 19.91 29.21 -21.97
N LEU A 244 18.92 28.97 -21.11
CA LEU A 244 18.84 29.54 -19.76
C LEU A 244 19.57 28.72 -18.70
N LEU A 245 19.96 27.47 -19.01
CA LEU A 245 20.71 26.62 -18.08
C LEU A 245 22.17 27.08 -17.93
N PRO A 246 22.86 26.74 -16.82
CA PRO A 246 24.28 27.08 -16.64
C PRO A 246 25.19 26.45 -17.72
N GLU A 247 26.26 27.15 -18.13
CA GLU A 247 27.20 26.75 -19.22
C GLU A 247 27.65 25.28 -19.13
N ASN A 248 27.99 24.81 -17.93
CA ASN A 248 28.45 23.43 -17.67
C ASN A 248 27.41 22.36 -18.07
N ARG A 249 26.12 22.71 -17.98
CA ARG A 249 25.01 21.84 -18.40
C ARG A 249 24.61 22.08 -19.85
N GLN A 250 24.75 23.31 -20.35
CA GLN A 250 24.59 23.59 -21.78
C GLN A 250 25.52 22.71 -22.61
N GLU A 251 26.81 22.59 -22.26
CA GLU A 251 27.75 21.72 -22.98
C GLU A 251 27.39 20.22 -22.92
N GLN A 252 26.79 19.76 -21.81
CA GLN A 252 26.28 18.38 -21.70
C GLN A 252 24.98 18.15 -22.49
N GLU A 253 24.19 19.20 -22.72
CA GLU A 253 22.87 19.12 -23.38
C GLU A 253 22.93 19.47 -24.87
N SER A 254 23.85 20.33 -25.30
CA SER A 254 24.12 20.73 -26.69
C SER A 254 25.02 19.77 -27.45
N GLY A 255 25.35 18.60 -26.87
CA GLY A 255 26.17 17.57 -27.52
C GLY A 255 25.53 17.04 -28.81
N ASP A 256 25.96 17.61 -29.93
CA ASP A 256 25.83 17.19 -31.34
C ASP A 256 24.55 16.39 -31.68
N THR A 257 23.40 17.05 -31.62
CA THR A 257 22.17 16.58 -32.31
C THR A 257 22.17 16.93 -33.81
N ALA A 258 23.19 17.64 -34.31
CA ALA A 258 23.19 18.24 -35.64
C ALA A 258 23.81 17.41 -36.78
N ASN A 259 24.27 16.18 -36.53
CA ASN A 259 24.75 15.30 -37.62
C ASN A 259 24.42 13.83 -37.34
N ALA A 260 23.14 13.48 -37.42
CA ALA A 260 22.76 12.10 -37.69
C ALA A 260 23.25 11.76 -39.10
N ALA A 261 24.40 11.07 -39.21
CA ALA A 261 24.84 10.48 -40.46
C ALA A 261 23.66 9.71 -41.07
N GLN A 262 23.23 10.13 -42.26
CA GLN A 262 22.20 9.44 -43.00
C GLN A 262 22.63 7.99 -43.16
N ARG A 263 21.72 7.08 -42.78
CA ARG A 263 21.94 5.66 -42.94
C ARG A 263 22.15 5.35 -44.42
N GLU A 264 23.21 4.62 -44.76
CA GLU A 264 23.33 4.07 -46.12
C GLU A 264 22.13 3.14 -46.40
N PRO A 265 21.43 3.28 -47.54
CA PRO A 265 20.27 2.46 -47.85
C PRO A 265 20.66 0.98 -47.90
N ILE A 266 20.00 0.18 -47.06
CA ILE A 266 20.20 -1.28 -47.05
C ILE A 266 19.70 -1.84 -48.39
N GLY A 267 20.51 -2.66 -49.06
CA GLY A 267 20.10 -3.33 -50.29
C GLY A 267 18.85 -4.22 -50.08
N GLU A 268 17.98 -4.27 -51.09
CA GLU A 268 16.64 -4.89 -51.09
C GLU A 268 16.57 -6.41 -50.74
N ASN A 269 17.67 -7.05 -50.35
CA ASN A 269 17.80 -8.51 -50.22
C ASN A 269 18.26 -9.01 -48.84
N GLN A 270 18.15 -8.22 -47.76
CA GLN A 270 18.48 -8.67 -46.41
C GLN A 270 17.25 -9.13 -45.63
N THR A 271 17.38 -10.24 -44.89
CA THR A 271 16.35 -10.73 -43.97
C THR A 271 16.08 -9.69 -42.87
N PRO A 272 14.82 -9.23 -42.70
CA PRO A 272 14.45 -8.28 -41.66
C PRO A 272 14.72 -8.81 -40.24
N ALA A 273 14.90 -7.89 -39.29
CA ALA A 273 15.01 -8.25 -37.88
C ALA A 273 13.65 -8.68 -37.31
N ILE A 274 12.57 -7.99 -37.70
CA ILE A 274 11.19 -8.29 -37.30
C ILE A 274 10.32 -8.33 -38.56
N GLU A 275 9.51 -9.39 -38.70
CA GLU A 275 8.38 -9.45 -39.63
C GLU A 275 7.12 -9.78 -38.83
N ALA A 276 6.10 -8.93 -38.96
CA ALA A 276 4.78 -9.11 -38.39
C ALA A 276 3.76 -9.20 -39.53
N GLU A 277 3.04 -10.32 -39.62
CA GLU A 277 2.03 -10.54 -40.66
C GLU A 277 0.64 -10.77 -40.04
N HIS A 278 -0.29 -9.87 -40.35
CA HIS A 278 -1.71 -9.98 -40.03
C HIS A 278 -2.01 -10.20 -38.52
N LEU A 279 -1.18 -9.64 -37.65
CA LEU A 279 -1.27 -9.85 -36.21
C LEU A 279 -2.61 -9.38 -35.64
N THR A 280 -3.31 -10.31 -34.99
CA THR A 280 -4.58 -10.04 -34.31
C THR A 280 -4.59 -10.67 -32.92
N LEU A 281 -5.00 -9.91 -31.91
CA LEU A 281 -5.17 -10.41 -30.54
C LEU A 281 -6.55 -10.08 -29.97
N ARG A 282 -7.26 -11.12 -29.51
CA ARG A 282 -8.60 -11.01 -28.91
C ARG A 282 -8.58 -11.49 -27.45
N PHE A 283 -9.07 -10.65 -26.54
CA PHE A 283 -9.33 -10.98 -25.13
C PHE A 283 -10.84 -11.16 -24.93
N GLY A 284 -11.32 -12.40 -25.02
CA GLY A 284 -12.77 -12.66 -25.00
C GLY A 284 -13.46 -11.93 -26.15
N SER A 285 -14.37 -11.00 -25.83
CA SER A 285 -15.09 -10.19 -26.83
C SER A 285 -14.34 -8.92 -27.28
N PHE A 286 -13.24 -8.54 -26.63
CA PHE A 286 -12.49 -7.33 -26.94
C PHE A 286 -11.31 -7.64 -27.88
N THR A 287 -11.25 -6.98 -29.05
CA THR A 287 -10.09 -7.05 -29.95
C THR A 287 -9.11 -5.94 -29.61
N ALA A 288 -7.92 -6.28 -29.13
CA ALA A 288 -6.90 -5.31 -28.72
C ALA A 288 -5.99 -4.88 -29.88
N VAL A 289 -5.73 -5.79 -30.81
CA VAL A 289 -4.95 -5.55 -32.04
C VAL A 289 -5.66 -6.27 -33.17
N ARG A 290 -5.82 -5.62 -34.32
CA ARG A 290 -6.53 -6.14 -35.49
C ARG A 290 -5.67 -5.98 -36.75
N ASN A 291 -5.30 -7.12 -37.34
CA ASN A 291 -4.69 -7.20 -38.67
C ASN A 291 -3.48 -6.27 -38.88
N VAL A 292 -2.55 -6.26 -37.92
CA VAL A 292 -1.36 -5.40 -37.98
C VAL A 292 -0.22 -6.10 -38.73
N SER A 293 0.30 -5.45 -39.77
CA SER A 293 1.44 -5.94 -40.55
C SER A 293 2.52 -4.88 -40.72
N PHE A 294 3.78 -5.23 -40.49
CA PHE A 294 4.95 -4.40 -40.77
C PHE A 294 6.23 -5.24 -40.80
N SER A 295 7.28 -4.69 -41.42
CA SER A 295 8.61 -5.30 -41.50
C SER A 295 9.68 -4.26 -41.15
N ILE A 296 10.65 -4.67 -40.34
CA ILE A 296 11.71 -3.82 -39.79
C ILE A 296 13.07 -4.41 -40.17
N PRO A 297 13.78 -3.79 -41.12
CA PRO A 297 15.16 -4.09 -41.45
C PRO A 297 16.12 -4.03 -40.26
N LYS A 298 17.21 -4.80 -40.31
CA LYS A 298 18.26 -4.77 -39.28
C LYS A 298 18.83 -3.35 -39.12
N GLY A 299 19.21 -2.93 -37.91
CA GLY A 299 19.85 -1.64 -37.60
C GLY A 299 18.93 -0.42 -37.69
N GLU A 300 17.64 -0.59 -37.99
CA GLU A 300 16.65 0.51 -38.06
C GLU A 300 16.16 0.88 -36.67
N ILE A 301 15.94 2.18 -36.42
CA ILE A 301 15.15 2.67 -35.29
C ILE A 301 13.72 2.86 -35.77
N PHE A 302 12.86 1.91 -35.45
CA PHE A 302 11.44 1.93 -35.81
C PHE A 302 10.58 2.40 -34.64
N GLY A 303 9.88 3.52 -34.83
CA GLY A 303 8.99 4.12 -33.85
C GLY A 303 7.56 3.59 -33.97
N PHE A 304 7.02 3.04 -32.89
CA PHE A 304 5.63 2.61 -32.81
C PHE A 304 4.81 3.66 -32.03
N LEU A 305 4.18 4.56 -32.77
CA LEU A 305 3.52 5.75 -32.25
C LEU A 305 2.01 5.54 -32.15
N GLY A 306 1.38 5.95 -31.05
CA GLY A 306 -0.07 5.80 -30.92
C GLY A 306 -0.60 6.25 -29.56
N SER A 307 -1.92 6.40 -29.45
CA SER A 307 -2.57 6.78 -28.19
C SER A 307 -2.46 5.69 -27.12
N ASN A 308 -2.74 6.05 -25.87
CA ASN A 308 -2.75 5.08 -24.78
C ASN A 308 -3.91 4.08 -24.98
N GLY A 309 -3.59 2.80 -24.90
CA GLY A 309 -4.57 1.73 -25.13
C GLY A 309 -4.86 1.42 -26.60
N CYS A 310 -4.10 1.97 -27.56
CA CYS A 310 -4.28 1.65 -28.98
C CYS A 310 -3.73 0.27 -29.39
N GLY A 311 -3.05 -0.45 -28.49
CA GLY A 311 -2.50 -1.79 -28.74
C GLY A 311 -0.97 -1.90 -28.76
N LYS A 312 -0.20 -0.81 -28.54
CA LYS A 312 1.28 -0.80 -28.57
C LYS A 312 1.95 -1.91 -27.75
N THR A 313 1.75 -1.87 -26.43
CA THR A 313 2.29 -2.87 -25.50
C THR A 313 1.78 -4.28 -25.81
N THR A 314 0.55 -4.41 -26.32
CA THR A 314 0.00 -5.70 -26.73
C THR A 314 0.74 -6.26 -27.94
N THR A 315 0.99 -5.45 -28.96
CA THR A 315 1.83 -5.79 -30.11
C THR A 315 3.25 -6.15 -29.68
N MET A 316 3.87 -5.37 -28.79
CA MET A 316 5.21 -5.66 -28.27
C MET A 316 5.29 -6.98 -27.51
N LYS A 317 4.27 -7.29 -26.70
CA LYS A 317 4.18 -8.58 -26.01
C LYS A 317 4.02 -9.74 -26.98
N MET A 318 3.36 -9.53 -28.12
CA MET A 318 3.34 -10.53 -29.19
C MET A 318 4.72 -10.69 -29.84
N LEU A 319 5.40 -9.59 -30.16
CA LEU A 319 6.74 -9.61 -30.76
C LEU A 319 7.81 -10.25 -29.85
N THR A 320 7.66 -10.16 -28.53
CA THR A 320 8.56 -10.77 -27.53
C THR A 320 8.17 -12.20 -27.13
N GLY A 321 7.05 -12.70 -27.65
CA GLY A 321 6.53 -14.04 -27.34
C GLY A 321 5.93 -14.17 -25.94
N LEU A 322 5.65 -13.05 -25.26
CA LEU A 322 4.95 -13.00 -23.97
C LEU A 322 3.43 -13.20 -24.14
N LEU A 323 2.89 -12.89 -25.32
CA LEU A 323 1.50 -13.16 -25.70
C LEU A 323 1.49 -13.86 -27.06
N THR A 324 0.75 -14.96 -27.18
CA THR A 324 0.55 -15.61 -28.48
C THR A 324 -0.56 -14.88 -29.25
N PRO A 325 -0.32 -14.48 -30.52
CA PRO A 325 -1.38 -13.90 -31.35
C PRO A 325 -2.56 -14.88 -31.51
N THR A 326 -3.77 -14.34 -31.63
CA THR A 326 -4.96 -15.15 -31.96
C THR A 326 -4.96 -15.53 -33.43
N GLU A 327 -4.52 -14.61 -34.30
CA GLU A 327 -4.35 -14.82 -35.74
C GLU A 327 -3.08 -14.07 -36.19
N GLY A 328 -2.43 -14.52 -37.26
CA GLY A 328 -1.18 -13.96 -37.78
C GLY A 328 0.09 -14.66 -37.26
N GLU A 329 1.24 -14.26 -37.78
CA GLU A 329 2.55 -14.84 -37.44
C GLU A 329 3.59 -13.73 -37.21
N VAL A 330 4.53 -13.97 -36.29
CA VAL A 330 5.71 -13.14 -36.06
C VAL A 330 6.96 -13.95 -36.42
N ARG A 331 7.88 -13.36 -37.18
CA ARG A 331 9.21 -13.90 -37.40
C ARG A 331 10.27 -12.93 -36.89
N LEU A 332 11.28 -13.47 -36.20
CA LEU A 332 12.47 -12.73 -35.78
C LEU A 332 13.68 -13.28 -36.53
N PHE A 333 14.42 -12.41 -37.19
CA PHE A 333 15.58 -12.79 -38.01
C PHE A 333 15.29 -13.89 -39.06
N GLY A 334 14.06 -13.92 -39.58
CA GLY A 334 13.57 -14.91 -40.55
C GLY A 334 13.01 -16.21 -39.93
N GLU A 335 13.15 -16.42 -38.63
CA GLU A 335 12.65 -17.62 -37.93
C GLU A 335 11.31 -17.34 -37.24
N PRO A 336 10.32 -18.26 -37.29
CA PRO A 336 9.07 -18.13 -36.55
C PRO A 336 9.32 -17.98 -35.04
N LEU A 337 8.59 -17.07 -34.42
CA LEU A 337 8.73 -16.80 -32.99
C LEU A 337 8.19 -17.96 -32.14
N ASP A 338 9.07 -18.75 -31.54
CA ASP A 338 8.73 -19.74 -30.51
C ASP A 338 9.10 -19.23 -29.11
N ALA A 339 8.12 -19.21 -28.20
CA ALA A 339 8.30 -18.84 -26.80
C ALA A 339 9.24 -19.79 -26.00
N LYS A 340 9.66 -20.92 -26.57
CA LYS A 340 10.60 -21.86 -25.93
C LYS A 340 12.03 -21.72 -26.45
N ASP A 341 12.26 -20.95 -27.51
CA ASP A 341 13.59 -20.79 -28.08
C ASP A 341 14.45 -19.81 -27.26
N LEU A 342 15.37 -20.36 -26.48
CA LEU A 342 16.31 -19.58 -25.67
C LEU A 342 17.35 -18.85 -26.54
N ALA A 343 17.70 -19.40 -27.71
CA ALA A 343 18.75 -18.84 -28.56
C ALA A 343 18.31 -17.52 -29.20
N THR A 344 17.06 -17.46 -29.70
CA THR A 344 16.49 -16.20 -30.21
C THR A 344 16.35 -15.17 -29.10
N ARG A 345 15.97 -15.56 -27.87
CA ARG A 345 15.86 -14.63 -26.74
C ARG A 345 17.19 -14.03 -26.30
N GLN A 346 18.28 -14.77 -26.40
CA GLN A 346 19.63 -14.24 -26.14
C GLN A 346 20.03 -13.14 -27.12
N LYS A 347 19.36 -13.02 -28.28
CA LYS A 347 19.61 -11.96 -29.26
C LYS A 347 18.73 -10.72 -29.07
N VAL A 348 17.77 -10.79 -28.14
CA VAL A 348 16.78 -9.72 -27.93
C VAL A 348 16.99 -9.09 -26.55
N GLY A 349 17.19 -7.78 -26.53
CA GLY A 349 17.06 -6.95 -25.34
C GLY A 349 15.62 -6.46 -25.22
N TYR A 350 15.06 -6.51 -24.02
CA TYR A 350 13.70 -6.01 -23.76
C TYR A 350 13.67 -5.10 -22.53
N MET A 351 13.08 -3.92 -22.71
CA MET A 351 12.80 -2.98 -21.65
C MET A 351 11.29 -2.77 -21.56
N SER A 352 10.68 -3.23 -20.48
CA SER A 352 9.24 -3.09 -20.22
C SER A 352 8.89 -1.72 -19.64
N GLN A 353 7.64 -1.29 -19.83
CA GLN A 353 7.10 -0.05 -19.27
C GLN A 353 7.13 -0.03 -17.72
N ALA A 354 6.84 -1.16 -17.06
CA ALA A 354 7.07 -1.32 -15.63
C ALA A 354 8.51 -1.77 -15.40
N PHE A 355 9.23 -1.10 -14.50
CA PHE A 355 10.68 -1.28 -14.31
C PHE A 355 11.08 -2.75 -14.19
N SER A 356 12.05 -3.17 -15.00
CA SER A 356 12.70 -4.50 -14.96
C SER A 356 13.74 -4.62 -13.83
N LEU A 357 14.02 -3.53 -13.12
CA LEU A 357 15.06 -3.45 -12.10
C LEU A 357 14.56 -3.90 -10.73
N TYR A 358 15.45 -4.54 -9.97
CA TYR A 358 15.22 -4.82 -8.56
C TYR A 358 15.58 -3.58 -7.75
N GLY A 359 14.56 -2.85 -7.27
CA GLY A 359 14.73 -1.58 -6.58
C GLY A 359 15.59 -1.64 -5.30
N GLU A 360 15.61 -2.79 -4.62
CA GLU A 360 16.40 -3.02 -3.40
C GLU A 360 17.89 -3.30 -3.67
N LEU A 361 18.23 -3.68 -4.91
CA LEU A 361 19.60 -3.93 -5.34
C LEU A 361 20.27 -2.65 -5.81
N THR A 362 21.59 -2.59 -5.66
CA THR A 362 22.41 -1.49 -6.19
C THR A 362 22.49 -1.52 -7.73
N VAL A 363 22.93 -0.42 -8.34
CA VAL A 363 23.23 -0.35 -9.79
C VAL A 363 24.15 -1.50 -10.21
N ARG A 364 25.27 -1.68 -9.49
CA ARG A 364 26.22 -2.78 -9.72
C ARG A 364 25.57 -4.15 -9.62
N GLN A 365 24.78 -4.39 -8.57
CA GLN A 365 24.12 -5.68 -8.35
C GLN A 365 23.08 -5.99 -9.42
N ASN A 366 22.34 -4.98 -9.92
CA ASN A 366 21.41 -5.18 -11.04
C ASN A 366 22.15 -5.60 -12.32
N LEU A 367 23.26 -4.95 -12.65
CA LEU A 367 24.07 -5.29 -13.83
C LEU A 367 24.69 -6.69 -13.73
N ASP A 368 25.29 -7.03 -12.58
CA ASP A 368 25.88 -8.37 -12.34
C ASP A 368 24.82 -9.48 -12.40
N LEU A 369 23.66 -9.27 -11.77
CA LEU A 369 22.56 -10.23 -11.80
C LEU A 369 22.11 -10.52 -13.23
N HIS A 370 21.87 -9.48 -14.04
CA HIS A 370 21.39 -9.67 -15.41
C HIS A 370 22.48 -10.28 -16.31
N ALA A 371 23.75 -9.89 -16.15
CA ALA A 371 24.85 -10.54 -16.85
C ALA A 371 24.89 -12.07 -16.58
N ARG A 372 24.69 -12.48 -15.31
CA ARG A 372 24.60 -13.91 -14.94
C ARG A 372 23.36 -14.60 -15.50
N LEU A 373 22.20 -13.94 -15.49
CA LEU A 373 20.95 -14.49 -16.03
C LEU A 373 21.03 -14.73 -17.55
N PHE A 374 21.77 -13.88 -18.28
CA PHE A 374 22.06 -14.07 -19.69
C PHE A 374 23.28 -14.97 -19.96
N HIS A 375 23.81 -15.64 -18.94
CA HIS A 375 24.91 -16.60 -19.05
C HIS A 375 26.22 -16.00 -19.62
N LEU A 376 26.52 -14.74 -19.33
CA LEU A 376 27.82 -14.18 -19.67
C LEU A 376 28.93 -14.92 -18.90
N PRO A 377 30.10 -15.20 -19.52
CA PRO A 377 31.21 -15.82 -18.82
C PRO A 377 31.66 -14.97 -17.63
N ASP A 378 31.86 -15.57 -16.46
CA ASP A 378 32.23 -14.87 -15.21
C ASP A 378 33.49 -13.99 -15.38
N THR A 379 34.39 -14.33 -16.31
CA THR A 379 35.59 -13.55 -16.63
C THR A 379 35.31 -12.26 -17.40
N ARG A 380 34.23 -12.21 -18.20
CA ARG A 380 33.85 -11.06 -19.03
C ARG A 380 32.88 -10.11 -18.30
N ILE A 381 32.17 -10.60 -17.28
CA ILE A 381 31.20 -9.79 -16.52
C ILE A 381 31.82 -8.49 -15.96
N PRO A 382 32.97 -8.52 -15.25
CA PRO A 382 33.53 -7.29 -14.68
C PRO A 382 33.91 -6.25 -15.75
N GLU A 383 34.48 -6.71 -16.86
CA GLU A 383 34.86 -5.86 -17.99
C GLU A 383 33.62 -5.24 -18.65
N ARG A 384 32.61 -6.06 -18.96
CA ARG A 384 31.35 -5.59 -19.56
C ARG A 384 30.64 -4.57 -18.68
N ILE A 385 30.55 -4.83 -17.37
CA ILE A 385 29.96 -3.88 -16.42
C ILE A 385 30.75 -2.57 -16.41
N SER A 386 32.08 -2.62 -16.42
CA SER A 386 32.91 -1.40 -16.40
C SER A 386 32.70 -0.52 -17.64
N VAL A 387 32.51 -1.15 -18.82
CA VAL A 387 32.18 -0.46 -20.07
C VAL A 387 30.81 0.19 -19.96
N LEU A 388 29.78 -0.57 -19.59
CA LEU A 388 28.40 -0.05 -19.49
C LEU A 388 28.26 1.06 -18.46
N VAL A 389 28.94 0.95 -17.32
CA VAL A 389 28.91 2.00 -16.30
C VAL A 389 29.43 3.32 -16.87
N ARG A 390 30.49 3.27 -17.69
CA ARG A 390 31.06 4.46 -18.34
C ARG A 390 30.19 4.99 -19.47
N GLU A 391 29.76 4.12 -20.36
CA GLU A 391 28.97 4.51 -21.52
C GLU A 391 27.62 5.11 -21.14
N PHE A 392 27.01 4.61 -20.07
CA PHE A 392 25.71 5.08 -19.58
C PHE A 392 25.81 6.14 -18.50
N GLY A 393 27.03 6.55 -18.09
CA GLY A 393 27.28 7.59 -17.08
C GLY A 393 26.67 7.25 -15.72
N LEU A 394 27.03 6.08 -15.18
CA LEU A 394 26.49 5.50 -13.94
C LEU A 394 27.52 5.43 -12.80
N GLU A 395 28.70 6.01 -12.97
CA GLU A 395 29.83 5.94 -12.02
C GLU A 395 29.46 6.46 -10.63
N ASP A 396 28.86 7.65 -10.56
CA ASP A 396 28.57 8.35 -9.29
C ASP A 396 27.45 7.68 -8.48
N VAL A 397 26.69 6.78 -9.10
CA VAL A 397 25.53 6.11 -8.52
C VAL A 397 25.71 4.61 -8.35
N LEU A 398 26.90 4.09 -8.62
CA LEU A 398 27.16 2.65 -8.79
C LEU A 398 26.77 1.77 -7.58
N ASP A 399 26.93 2.33 -6.37
CA ASP A 399 26.60 1.65 -5.11
C ASP A 399 25.27 2.11 -4.50
N GLN A 400 24.51 2.96 -5.20
CA GLN A 400 23.17 3.37 -4.78
C GLN A 400 22.12 2.33 -5.20
N ARG A 401 21.06 2.18 -4.39
CA ARG A 401 19.92 1.30 -4.70
C ARG A 401 19.12 1.84 -5.89
N ALA A 402 18.77 0.97 -6.83
CA ALA A 402 18.05 1.34 -8.05
C ALA A 402 16.71 2.06 -7.77
N GLY A 403 16.02 1.68 -6.69
CA GLY A 403 14.75 2.30 -6.28
C GLY A 403 14.88 3.75 -5.79
N ALA A 404 16.08 4.17 -5.37
CA ALA A 404 16.36 5.52 -4.90
C ALA A 404 16.83 6.47 -6.03
N LEU A 405 17.16 5.94 -7.21
CA LEU A 405 17.67 6.74 -8.32
C LEU A 405 16.59 7.63 -8.93
N PRO A 406 16.93 8.84 -9.41
CA PRO A 406 16.04 9.64 -10.26
C PRO A 406 15.59 8.86 -11.50
N LEU A 407 14.41 9.16 -12.01
CA LEU A 407 13.77 8.38 -13.09
C LEU A 407 14.65 8.29 -14.34
N GLY A 408 15.21 9.41 -14.83
CA GLY A 408 16.08 9.40 -15.99
C GLY A 408 17.34 8.53 -15.82
N VAL A 409 17.95 8.53 -14.63
CA VAL A 409 19.10 7.66 -14.30
C VAL A 409 18.67 6.19 -14.25
N ARG A 410 17.49 5.93 -13.70
CA ARG A 410 16.91 4.59 -13.64
C ARG A 410 16.60 4.02 -15.04
N GLN A 411 16.12 4.85 -15.96
CA GLN A 411 15.92 4.43 -17.35
C GLN A 411 17.24 4.14 -18.06
N ARG A 412 18.29 4.96 -17.85
CA ARG A 412 19.64 4.65 -18.34
C ARG A 412 20.16 3.32 -17.81
N LEU A 413 20.00 3.04 -16.51
CA LEU A 413 20.34 1.74 -15.93
C LEU A 413 19.51 0.60 -16.53
N SER A 414 18.21 0.81 -16.74
CA SER A 414 17.33 -0.19 -17.36
C SER A 414 17.77 -0.52 -18.79
N LEU A 415 18.17 0.50 -19.56
CA LEU A 415 18.75 0.32 -20.89
C LEU A 415 20.09 -0.42 -20.82
N ALA A 416 20.99 -0.03 -19.91
CA ALA A 416 22.28 -0.70 -19.69
C ALA A 416 22.10 -2.19 -19.33
N VAL A 417 21.10 -2.51 -18.50
CA VAL A 417 20.71 -3.89 -18.18
C VAL A 417 20.17 -4.61 -19.42
N ALA A 418 19.33 -3.96 -20.23
CA ALA A 418 18.75 -4.55 -21.43
C ALA A 418 19.79 -4.85 -22.53
N VAL A 419 20.93 -4.15 -22.53
CA VAL A 419 22.04 -4.36 -23.47
C VAL A 419 23.24 -5.08 -22.86
N VAL A 420 23.13 -5.57 -21.62
CA VAL A 420 24.27 -6.17 -20.91
C VAL A 420 24.86 -7.35 -21.68
N HIS A 421 24.02 -8.09 -22.38
CA HIS A 421 24.33 -9.29 -23.16
C HIS A 421 24.54 -9.05 -24.66
N GLU A 422 24.72 -7.80 -25.09
CA GLU A 422 25.04 -7.45 -26.50
C GLU A 422 23.97 -7.92 -27.51
N PRO A 423 22.69 -7.52 -27.36
CA PRO A 423 21.60 -7.97 -28.24
C PRO A 423 21.69 -7.40 -29.68
N GLU A 424 21.19 -8.15 -30.67
CA GLU A 424 21.03 -7.69 -32.06
C GLU A 424 19.74 -6.87 -32.27
N LEU A 425 18.73 -7.10 -31.44
CA LEU A 425 17.43 -6.42 -31.47
C LEU A 425 17.08 -5.91 -30.06
N LEU A 426 16.67 -4.66 -29.96
CA LEU A 426 16.24 -4.03 -28.73
C LEU A 426 14.77 -3.59 -28.86
N ILE A 427 13.93 -4.04 -27.94
CA ILE A 427 12.50 -3.70 -27.87
C ILE A 427 12.27 -2.85 -26.63
N LEU A 428 11.86 -1.60 -26.81
CA LEU A 428 11.74 -0.59 -25.75
C LEU A 428 10.31 -0.09 -25.63
N ASP A 429 9.62 -0.41 -24.53
CA ASP A 429 8.24 0.00 -24.31
C ASP A 429 8.15 1.32 -23.51
N GLU A 430 7.87 2.42 -24.20
CA GLU A 430 7.78 3.79 -23.66
C GLU A 430 8.95 4.18 -22.72
N PRO A 431 10.21 4.00 -23.15
CA PRO A 431 11.37 4.03 -22.25
C PRO A 431 11.66 5.40 -21.62
N THR A 432 11.17 6.47 -22.24
CA THR A 432 11.36 7.88 -21.86
C THR A 432 10.11 8.51 -21.27
N SER A 433 9.05 7.72 -21.04
CA SER A 433 7.81 8.18 -20.43
C SER A 433 8.06 8.73 -19.02
N GLY A 434 7.63 9.98 -18.79
CA GLY A 434 7.84 10.68 -17.53
C GLY A 434 9.28 11.13 -17.26
N VAL A 435 10.20 10.97 -18.21
CA VAL A 435 11.58 11.50 -18.10
C VAL A 435 11.62 12.94 -18.58
N ASP A 436 12.36 13.80 -17.87
CA ASP A 436 12.58 15.20 -18.25
C ASP A 436 13.26 15.35 -19.63
N PRO A 437 13.09 16.49 -20.33
CA PRO A 437 13.63 16.70 -21.67
C PRO A 437 15.15 16.45 -21.79
N ALA A 438 15.94 16.93 -20.83
CA ALA A 438 17.40 16.79 -20.88
C ALA A 438 17.85 15.33 -20.69
N ALA A 439 17.27 14.60 -19.74
CA ALA A 439 17.54 13.18 -19.57
C ALA A 439 17.01 12.34 -20.75
N ARG A 440 15.90 12.75 -21.38
CA ARG A 440 15.38 12.13 -22.61
C ARG A 440 16.33 12.32 -23.79
N ASN A 441 16.87 13.51 -24.00
CA ASN A 441 17.86 13.78 -25.05
C ASN A 441 19.10 12.89 -24.89
N ARG A 442 19.63 12.81 -23.67
CA ARG A 442 20.74 11.89 -23.33
C ARG A 442 20.39 10.42 -23.59
N PHE A 443 19.17 10.01 -23.27
CA PHE A 443 18.70 8.65 -23.58
C PHE A 443 18.68 8.39 -25.09
N TRP A 444 18.21 9.35 -25.89
CA TRP A 444 18.21 9.24 -27.35
C TRP A 444 19.61 9.22 -27.97
N GLN A 445 20.57 9.96 -27.42
CA GLN A 445 21.98 9.85 -27.85
C GLN A 445 22.49 8.42 -27.68
N LEU A 446 22.15 7.74 -26.58
CA LEU A 446 22.49 6.33 -26.38
C LEU A 446 21.83 5.42 -27.41
N LEU A 447 20.54 5.63 -27.73
CA LEU A 447 19.84 4.84 -28.76
C LEU A 447 20.45 5.02 -30.15
N MET A 448 20.74 6.27 -30.52
CA MET A 448 21.39 6.60 -31.79
C MET A 448 22.75 5.93 -31.87
N ARG A 449 23.56 5.99 -30.81
CA ARG A 449 24.85 5.31 -30.74
C ARG A 449 24.71 3.79 -30.92
N LEU A 450 23.83 3.14 -30.16
CA LEU A 450 23.58 1.69 -30.27
C LEU A 450 23.15 1.28 -31.69
N SER A 451 22.28 2.06 -32.34
CA SER A 451 21.85 1.77 -33.71
C SER A 451 22.95 2.01 -34.75
N ARG A 452 23.66 3.14 -34.65
CA ARG A 452 24.59 3.61 -35.69
C ARG A 452 25.99 3.04 -35.57
N GLU A 453 26.52 2.90 -34.36
CA GLU A 453 27.86 2.36 -34.10
C GLU A 453 27.82 0.84 -33.93
N ASP A 454 26.88 0.32 -33.13
CA ASP A 454 26.82 -1.10 -32.79
C ASP A 454 25.90 -1.91 -33.73
N GLY A 455 25.17 -1.25 -34.63
CA GLY A 455 24.30 -1.89 -35.61
C GLY A 455 23.02 -2.53 -35.02
N VAL A 456 22.66 -2.18 -33.79
CA VAL A 456 21.50 -2.75 -33.08
C VAL A 456 20.21 -2.28 -33.75
N THR A 457 19.28 -3.21 -33.98
CA THR A 457 17.92 -2.86 -34.44
C THR A 457 17.09 -2.42 -33.25
N ILE A 458 16.37 -1.30 -33.33
CA ILE A 458 15.61 -0.76 -32.20
C ILE A 458 14.14 -0.63 -32.58
N PHE A 459 13.27 -1.35 -31.87
CA PHE A 459 11.83 -1.15 -31.91
C PHE A 459 11.41 -0.40 -30.64
N ILE A 460 11.02 0.86 -30.79
CA ILE A 460 10.66 1.73 -29.66
C ILE A 460 9.20 2.13 -29.75
N SER A 461 8.42 1.90 -28.69
CA SER A 461 7.10 2.53 -28.58
C SER A 461 7.24 3.89 -27.92
N THR A 462 6.56 4.89 -28.46
CA THR A 462 6.50 6.23 -27.86
C THR A 462 5.15 6.88 -28.12
N HIS A 463 4.85 7.90 -27.32
CA HIS A 463 3.71 8.79 -27.51
C HIS A 463 4.16 10.25 -27.67
N PHE A 464 5.48 10.48 -27.78
CA PHE A 464 6.08 11.79 -28.00
C PHE A 464 6.40 11.98 -29.48
N MET A 465 5.93 13.08 -30.07
CA MET A 465 6.12 13.36 -31.49
C MET A 465 7.59 13.66 -31.82
N ASN A 466 8.25 14.46 -31.00
CA ASN A 466 9.67 14.83 -31.15
C ASN A 466 10.61 13.61 -31.07
N GLU A 467 10.15 12.52 -30.46
CA GLU A 467 10.86 11.23 -30.47
C GLU A 467 10.58 10.44 -31.75
N GLY A 468 9.34 10.47 -32.22
CA GLY A 468 8.96 9.92 -33.52
C GLY A 468 9.75 10.54 -34.67
N GLU A 469 10.01 11.85 -34.61
CA GLU A 469 10.84 12.59 -35.59
C GLU A 469 12.30 12.11 -35.63
N ARG A 470 12.80 11.49 -34.55
CA ARG A 470 14.16 10.93 -34.49
C ARG A 470 14.24 9.48 -34.98
N CYS A 471 13.09 8.85 -35.21
CA CYS A 471 13.04 7.49 -35.74
C CYS A 471 13.29 7.48 -37.24
N ASP A 472 13.89 6.39 -37.75
CA ASP A 472 14.07 6.19 -39.19
C ASP A 472 12.72 6.07 -39.90
N ARG A 473 11.80 5.31 -39.31
CA ARG A 473 10.41 5.15 -39.74
C ARG A 473 9.51 5.05 -38.54
N ILE A 474 8.26 5.46 -38.72
CA ILE A 474 7.25 5.34 -37.68
C ILE A 474 5.98 4.68 -38.20
N SER A 475 5.28 4.01 -37.30
CA SER A 475 3.92 3.53 -37.51
C SER A 475 2.96 4.28 -36.59
N LEU A 476 1.91 4.85 -37.18
CA LEU A 476 0.82 5.52 -36.46
C LEU A 476 -0.28 4.48 -36.18
N MET A 477 -0.55 4.21 -34.90
CA MET A 477 -1.51 3.22 -34.45
C MET A 477 -2.68 3.86 -33.69
N HIS A 478 -3.89 3.40 -33.98
CA HIS A 478 -5.10 3.79 -33.24
C HIS A 478 -6.10 2.63 -33.16
N ALA A 479 -6.77 2.48 -32.01
CA ALA A 479 -7.84 1.50 -31.81
C ALA A 479 -7.54 0.05 -32.27
N GLY A 480 -6.28 -0.39 -32.16
CA GLY A 480 -5.85 -1.73 -32.55
C GLY A 480 -5.34 -1.86 -33.98
N GLU A 481 -5.37 -0.79 -34.78
CA GLU A 481 -5.04 -0.79 -36.22
C GLU A 481 -3.88 0.15 -36.53
N VAL A 482 -3.07 -0.20 -37.54
CA VAL A 482 -2.04 0.69 -38.09
C VAL A 482 -2.70 1.59 -39.14
N LEU A 483 -2.69 2.90 -38.88
CA LEU A 483 -3.27 3.92 -39.75
C LEU A 483 -2.34 4.33 -40.88
N ALA A 484 -1.04 4.47 -40.57
CA ALA A 484 0.00 4.82 -41.53
C ALA A 484 1.36 4.28 -41.06
N CYS A 485 2.29 4.08 -42.00
CA CYS A 485 3.65 3.63 -41.72
C CYS A 485 4.61 4.14 -42.79
N ASP A 486 5.44 5.12 -42.46
CA ASP A 486 6.46 5.71 -43.35
C ASP A 486 7.50 6.49 -42.53
N THR A 487 8.46 7.12 -43.19
CA THR A 487 9.35 8.14 -42.62
C THR A 487 8.56 9.34 -42.08
N PRO A 488 8.99 9.98 -40.97
CA PRO A 488 8.30 11.15 -40.41
C PRO A 488 8.01 12.25 -41.44
N ASP A 489 9.01 12.64 -42.23
CA ASP A 489 8.89 13.69 -43.25
C ASP A 489 7.80 13.39 -44.28
N ARG A 490 7.74 12.14 -44.78
CA ARG A 490 6.71 11.75 -45.75
C ARG A 490 5.30 11.73 -45.15
N LEU A 491 5.17 11.41 -43.86
CA LEU A 491 3.86 11.45 -43.18
C LEU A 491 3.38 12.90 -43.02
N VAL A 492 4.29 13.82 -42.69
CA VAL A 492 4.00 15.26 -42.64
C VAL A 492 3.56 15.77 -44.01
N GLU A 493 4.34 15.50 -45.06
CA GLU A 493 4.01 15.85 -46.45
C GLU A 493 2.66 15.27 -46.90
N ALA A 494 2.41 13.98 -46.67
CA ALA A 494 1.17 13.31 -47.07
C ALA A 494 -0.06 13.86 -46.34
N SER A 495 0.11 14.33 -45.10
CA SER A 495 -0.97 14.92 -44.32
C SER A 495 -1.26 16.38 -44.70
N GLY A 496 -0.31 17.07 -45.34
CA GLY A 496 -0.39 18.51 -45.63
C GLY A 496 -0.48 19.37 -44.37
N THR A 497 0.27 19.02 -43.33
CA THR A 497 0.38 19.79 -42.08
C THR A 497 1.82 20.25 -41.87
N ASP A 498 2.05 21.16 -40.93
CA ASP A 498 3.38 21.74 -40.67
C ASP A 498 4.21 20.91 -39.66
N SER A 499 3.63 19.88 -39.04
CA SER A 499 4.30 19.08 -38.01
C SER A 499 3.82 17.64 -37.97
N LEU A 500 4.64 16.75 -37.39
CA LEU A 500 4.28 15.34 -37.23
C LEU A 500 3.05 15.15 -36.32
N GLU A 501 2.90 15.99 -35.30
CA GLU A 501 1.71 16.01 -34.45
C GLU A 501 0.46 16.34 -35.26
N GLY A 502 0.53 17.36 -36.13
CA GLY A 502 -0.57 17.73 -37.02
C GLY A 502 -0.98 16.57 -37.92
N ALA A 503 0.02 15.86 -38.49
CA ALA A 503 -0.20 14.68 -39.30
C ALA A 503 -0.92 13.58 -38.51
N PHE A 504 -0.43 13.28 -37.30
CA PHE A 504 -1.03 12.27 -36.43
C PHE A 504 -2.47 12.62 -36.05
N MET A 505 -2.72 13.87 -35.62
CA MET A 505 -4.04 14.34 -35.20
C MET A 505 -5.05 14.30 -36.34
N LYS A 506 -4.67 14.77 -37.53
CA LYS A 506 -5.53 14.70 -38.72
C LYS A 506 -5.89 13.25 -39.08
N THR A 507 -4.91 12.34 -38.97
CA THR A 507 -5.13 10.91 -39.22
C THR A 507 -6.04 10.29 -38.15
N LEU A 508 -5.93 10.72 -36.89
CA LEU A 508 -6.80 10.30 -35.79
C LEU A 508 -8.23 10.82 -35.92
N GLU A 509 -8.42 12.12 -36.18
CA GLU A 509 -9.73 12.77 -36.32
C GLU A 509 -10.54 12.19 -37.48
N ALA A 510 -9.87 11.73 -38.54
CA ALA A 510 -10.51 11.02 -39.65
C ALA A 510 -11.15 9.68 -39.24
N VAL A 511 -10.68 9.09 -38.13
CA VAL A 511 -11.05 7.73 -37.67
C VAL A 511 -11.89 7.78 -36.38
N ASP A 512 -11.62 8.73 -35.48
CA ASP A 512 -12.23 8.83 -34.15
C ASP A 512 -13.55 9.64 -34.21
N LYS A 513 -14.68 8.94 -34.21
CA LYS A 513 -16.04 9.51 -34.14
C LYS A 513 -16.54 9.68 -32.70
N GLU A 514 -15.67 10.03 -31.74
CA GLU A 514 -16.17 10.44 -30.43
C GLU A 514 -16.85 11.82 -30.56
N PRO A 515 -18.09 11.98 -30.07
CA PRO A 515 -18.78 13.26 -30.17
C PRO A 515 -17.98 14.33 -29.43
N GLU A 516 -17.78 15.48 -30.09
CA GLU A 516 -17.31 16.71 -29.44
C GLU A 516 -18.16 16.93 -28.18
N THR A 517 -17.48 16.96 -27.04
CA THR A 517 -18.13 17.06 -25.73
C THR A 517 -18.63 18.49 -25.52
N GLY A 518 -19.79 18.64 -24.87
CA GLY A 518 -20.46 19.93 -24.61
C GLY A 518 -19.74 20.85 -23.61
N ALA A 519 -18.43 21.06 -23.78
CA ALA A 519 -17.63 21.97 -22.97
C ALA A 519 -18.21 23.39 -22.97
N ASP A 520 -18.79 23.83 -24.09
CA ASP A 520 -19.43 25.15 -24.23
C ASP A 520 -20.63 25.39 -23.27
N GLN A 521 -21.21 24.34 -22.67
CA GLN A 521 -22.32 24.45 -21.71
C GLN A 521 -21.92 24.34 -20.24
N LEU A 522 -20.62 24.16 -19.93
CA LEU A 522 -20.21 24.17 -18.53
C LEU A 522 -20.51 25.57 -17.96
N ALA A 523 -21.22 25.68 -16.85
CA ALA A 523 -21.36 26.93 -16.12
C ALA A 523 -21.28 26.58 -14.65
N LEU A 524 -20.09 26.73 -14.08
CA LEU A 524 -19.85 26.45 -12.66
C LEU A 524 -20.42 27.60 -11.83
N GLU A 525 -21.51 27.33 -11.13
CA GLU A 525 -22.09 28.31 -10.20
C GLU A 525 -21.04 28.76 -9.17
N PRO A 526 -20.91 30.08 -8.90
CA PRO A 526 -20.02 30.56 -7.87
C PRO A 526 -20.41 29.94 -6.52
N ALA A 527 -19.47 29.23 -5.89
CA ALA A 527 -19.72 28.69 -4.56
C ALA A 527 -19.83 29.84 -3.56
N SER A 528 -20.90 29.86 -2.76
CA SER A 528 -20.97 30.75 -1.60
C SER A 528 -20.01 30.20 -0.53
N HIS A 529 -18.75 30.63 -0.54
CA HIS A 529 -17.84 30.32 0.54
C HIS A 529 -18.35 31.02 1.80
N GLY A 530 -18.94 30.27 2.73
CA GLY A 530 -19.39 30.82 4.00
C GLY A 530 -18.18 31.37 4.78
N ASP A 531 -18.21 32.66 5.13
CA ASP A 531 -17.10 33.39 5.77
C ASP A 531 -16.66 32.85 7.15
N ARG A 532 -17.39 31.89 7.73
CA ARG A 532 -17.12 31.39 9.08
C ARG A 532 -16.47 30.00 9.04
N PRO A 533 -15.17 29.88 9.37
CA PRO A 533 -14.53 28.58 9.50
C PRO A 533 -15.16 27.80 10.64
N THR A 534 -15.76 26.65 10.33
CA THR A 534 -16.27 25.72 11.35
C THR A 534 -15.12 24.85 11.85
N VAL A 535 -14.88 24.89 13.16
CA VAL A 535 -13.83 24.09 13.83
C VAL A 535 -14.09 22.59 13.68
N PHE A 536 -15.37 22.20 13.57
CA PHE A 536 -15.80 20.81 13.39
C PHE A 536 -17.06 20.72 12.52
N SER A 537 -17.11 19.72 11.64
CA SER A 537 -18.23 19.41 10.75
C SER A 537 -18.55 17.91 10.82
N PRO A 538 -19.72 17.53 11.37
CA PRO A 538 -20.18 16.15 11.37
C PRO A 538 -20.28 15.55 9.96
N ARG A 539 -20.50 16.39 8.95
CA ARG A 539 -20.60 15.94 7.55
C ARG A 539 -19.26 15.50 6.98
N ARG A 540 -18.18 16.24 7.25
CA ARG A 540 -16.83 15.85 6.83
C ARG A 540 -16.41 14.54 7.49
N LEU A 541 -16.71 14.40 8.79
CA LEU A 541 -16.50 13.16 9.52
C LEU A 541 -17.29 12.00 8.88
N LEU A 542 -18.59 12.18 8.61
CA LEU A 542 -19.42 11.16 7.98
C LEU A 542 -18.99 10.85 6.54
N ALA A 543 -18.44 11.82 5.80
CA ALA A 543 -17.89 11.59 4.46
C ALA A 543 -16.70 10.62 4.53
N TYR A 544 -15.75 10.82 5.45
CA TYR A 544 -14.68 9.84 5.68
C TYR A 544 -15.21 8.50 6.17
N ALA A 545 -16.18 8.48 7.09
CA ALA A 545 -16.76 7.23 7.60
C ALA A 545 -17.45 6.42 6.50
N THR A 546 -18.27 7.06 5.66
CA THR A 546 -18.95 6.38 4.56
C THR A 546 -17.99 5.92 3.46
N ARG A 547 -16.98 6.73 3.14
CA ARG A 547 -15.88 6.34 2.24
C ARG A 547 -15.13 5.11 2.75
N GLU A 548 -14.69 5.14 4.01
CA GLU A 548 -13.93 4.06 4.63
C GLU A 548 -14.79 2.78 4.77
N ALA A 549 -16.06 2.90 5.14
CA ALA A 549 -16.99 1.76 5.20
C ALA A 549 -17.15 1.08 3.84
N ARG A 550 -17.30 1.85 2.75
CA ARG A 550 -17.38 1.30 1.39
C ARG A 550 -16.09 0.58 0.99
N GLU A 551 -14.94 1.13 1.34
CA GLU A 551 -13.65 0.49 1.05
C GLU A 551 -13.52 -0.84 1.81
N LEU A 552 -13.87 -0.88 3.10
CA LEU A 552 -13.85 -2.11 3.89
C LEU A 552 -14.80 -3.17 3.34
N LEU A 553 -16.02 -2.79 2.95
CA LEU A 553 -17.01 -3.72 2.38
C LEU A 553 -16.58 -4.28 1.02
N ARG A 554 -15.78 -3.53 0.25
CA ARG A 554 -15.26 -3.95 -1.07
C ARG A 554 -13.90 -4.64 -1.00
N ASP A 555 -13.29 -4.75 0.18
CA ASP A 555 -12.02 -5.42 0.39
C ASP A 555 -12.25 -6.80 1.05
N PRO A 556 -12.46 -7.87 0.23
CA PRO A 556 -12.79 -9.19 0.76
C PRO A 556 -11.65 -9.78 1.60
N ILE A 557 -10.39 -9.40 1.34
CA ILE A 557 -9.22 -9.91 2.05
C ILE A 557 -9.22 -9.34 3.47
N ARG A 558 -9.44 -8.03 3.63
CA ARG A 558 -9.56 -7.41 4.96
C ARG A 558 -10.74 -7.99 5.74
N MET A 559 -11.89 -8.16 5.09
CA MET A 559 -13.06 -8.76 5.75
C MET A 559 -12.79 -10.20 6.19
N ALA A 560 -12.20 -11.02 5.33
CA ALA A 560 -11.87 -12.41 5.64
C ALA A 560 -10.86 -12.49 6.80
N PHE A 561 -9.77 -11.72 6.74
CA PHE A 561 -8.77 -11.71 7.81
C PHE A 561 -9.38 -11.33 9.16
N ALA A 562 -10.31 -10.38 9.16
CA ALA A 562 -10.85 -9.85 10.39
C ALA A 562 -11.97 -10.71 11.00
N PHE A 563 -12.79 -11.40 10.19
CA PHE A 563 -13.81 -12.32 10.69
C PHE A 563 -13.32 -13.76 10.80
N ILE A 564 -12.89 -14.34 9.67
CA ILE A 564 -12.44 -15.74 9.60
C ILE A 564 -11.14 -15.89 10.40
N GLY A 565 -10.22 -14.93 10.30
CA GLY A 565 -8.99 -14.95 11.09
C GLY A 565 -9.25 -14.89 12.59
N SER A 566 -10.16 -14.02 13.06
CA SER A 566 -10.55 -13.96 14.48
C SER A 566 -11.17 -15.28 14.94
N ALA A 567 -12.11 -15.85 14.16
CA ALA A 567 -12.78 -17.10 14.49
C ALA A 567 -11.81 -18.29 14.52
N LEU A 568 -10.93 -18.40 13.53
CA LEU A 568 -9.92 -19.45 13.46
C LEU A 568 -8.93 -19.33 14.62
N LEU A 569 -8.42 -18.14 14.91
CA LEU A 569 -7.53 -17.92 16.05
C LEU A 569 -8.24 -18.20 17.38
N MET A 570 -9.53 -17.89 17.50
CA MET A 570 -10.33 -18.25 18.66
C MET A 570 -10.39 -19.77 18.86
N LEU A 571 -10.58 -20.54 17.78
CA LEU A 571 -10.54 -22.00 17.82
C LEU A 571 -9.17 -22.54 18.21
N ILE A 572 -8.11 -22.03 17.59
CA ILE A 572 -6.73 -22.44 17.86
C ILE A 572 -6.34 -22.13 19.30
N LEU A 573 -6.58 -20.91 19.79
CA LEU A 573 -6.20 -20.52 21.16
C LEU A 573 -7.15 -21.10 22.21
N GLY A 574 -8.44 -21.21 21.91
CA GLY A 574 -9.44 -21.75 22.83
C GLY A 574 -9.17 -23.22 23.17
N TYR A 575 -8.90 -24.06 22.16
CA TYR A 575 -8.54 -25.47 22.38
C TYR A 575 -7.05 -25.69 22.62
N GLY A 576 -6.18 -24.80 22.15
CA GLY A 576 -4.72 -24.98 22.25
C GLY A 576 -4.11 -24.60 23.59
N ILE A 577 -4.79 -23.79 24.42
CA ILE A 577 -4.31 -23.34 25.74
C ILE A 577 -5.01 -24.15 26.87
N THR A 578 -5.34 -25.42 26.65
CA THR A 578 -5.94 -26.24 27.71
C THR A 578 -4.86 -26.72 28.68
N LEU A 579 -5.05 -26.44 29.97
CA LEU A 579 -4.26 -27.01 31.06
C LEU A 579 -5.00 -28.17 31.73
N ASP A 580 -6.18 -28.54 31.20
CA ASP A 580 -7.01 -29.61 31.73
C ASP A 580 -6.30 -30.94 31.53
N VAL A 581 -6.32 -31.74 32.59
CA VAL A 581 -5.61 -33.00 32.66
C VAL A 581 -6.64 -34.14 32.66
N GLU A 582 -7.03 -34.55 31.46
CA GLU A 582 -7.87 -35.71 31.20
C GLU A 582 -7.06 -36.74 30.41
N ASP A 583 -7.38 -38.03 30.53
CA ASP A 583 -6.75 -39.12 29.78
C ASP A 583 -5.22 -39.28 29.96
N LEU A 584 -4.71 -39.11 31.18
CA LEU A 584 -3.27 -39.26 31.47
C LEU A 584 -2.78 -40.69 31.30
N SER A 585 -1.78 -40.90 30.45
CA SER A 585 -1.10 -42.19 30.36
C SER A 585 -0.34 -42.50 31.66
N PHE A 586 -0.72 -43.60 32.31
CA PHE A 586 0.02 -44.13 33.46
C PHE A 586 0.33 -45.60 33.32
N ALA A 587 1.44 -46.04 33.91
CA ALA A 587 1.77 -47.45 34.05
C ALA A 587 2.30 -47.74 35.46
N VAL A 588 2.20 -49.00 35.87
CA VAL A 588 2.62 -49.43 37.20
C VAL A 588 3.74 -50.46 37.06
N LEU A 589 4.80 -50.28 37.86
CA LEU A 589 5.82 -51.28 38.14
C LEU A 589 5.43 -52.00 39.44
N ASP A 590 4.65 -53.09 39.32
CA ASP A 590 4.17 -53.85 40.48
C ASP A 590 5.15 -54.97 40.84
N ARG A 591 5.99 -54.73 41.86
CA ARG A 591 6.91 -55.74 42.41
C ARG A 591 6.29 -56.60 43.51
N ASP A 592 5.08 -56.29 43.95
CA ASP A 592 4.39 -57.01 45.04
C ASP A 592 3.47 -58.11 44.49
N GLN A 593 2.75 -57.82 43.40
CA GLN A 593 1.83 -58.73 42.71
C GLN A 593 0.79 -59.40 43.63
N THR A 594 0.41 -58.73 44.72
CA THR A 594 -0.59 -59.22 45.67
C THR A 594 -2.00 -58.76 45.28
N PRO A 595 -3.06 -59.34 45.89
CA PRO A 595 -4.40 -58.79 45.72
C PRO A 595 -4.52 -57.33 46.16
N GLN A 596 -3.69 -56.87 47.10
CA GLN A 596 -3.70 -55.48 47.60
C GLN A 596 -3.09 -54.51 46.59
N SER A 597 -1.96 -54.88 45.97
CA SER A 597 -1.36 -54.04 44.92
C SER A 597 -2.28 -53.92 43.71
N ARG A 598 -2.93 -55.01 43.30
CA ARG A 598 -3.92 -55.02 42.20
C ARG A 598 -5.16 -54.20 42.50
N ASP A 599 -5.66 -54.25 43.74
CA ASP A 599 -6.81 -53.45 44.19
C ASP A 599 -6.48 -51.95 44.17
N TYR A 600 -5.28 -51.55 44.58
CA TYR A 600 -4.80 -50.17 44.45
C TYR A 600 -4.71 -49.73 42.98
N ILE A 601 -4.12 -50.56 42.12
CA ILE A 601 -3.99 -50.26 40.68
C ILE A 601 -5.38 -50.12 40.04
N ALA A 602 -6.33 -50.99 40.38
CA ALA A 602 -7.70 -50.93 39.90
C ALA A 602 -8.44 -49.67 40.38
N ALA A 603 -8.15 -49.19 41.59
CA ALA A 603 -8.71 -47.93 42.09
C ALA A 603 -8.18 -46.71 41.30
N VAL A 604 -6.90 -46.74 40.90
CA VAL A 604 -6.30 -45.69 40.06
C VAL A 604 -6.81 -45.77 38.62
N SER A 605 -6.87 -46.96 38.01
CA SER A 605 -7.36 -47.14 36.63
C SER A 605 -8.87 -46.96 36.47
N GLY A 606 -9.64 -47.11 37.55
CA GLY A 606 -11.08 -46.83 37.58
C GLY A 606 -11.43 -45.34 37.56
N SER A 607 -10.43 -44.45 37.67
CA SER A 607 -10.61 -43.00 37.63
C SER A 607 -10.67 -42.47 36.20
N ARG A 608 -11.54 -41.47 35.96
CA ARG A 608 -11.68 -40.83 34.63
C ARG A 608 -10.45 -40.05 34.16
N TYR A 609 -9.49 -39.79 35.04
CA TYR A 609 -8.32 -38.96 34.75
C TYR A 609 -7.14 -39.76 34.19
N PHE A 610 -7.15 -41.09 34.30
CA PHE A 610 -5.99 -41.94 34.05
C PHE A 610 -6.30 -43.07 33.07
N LEU A 611 -5.49 -43.18 32.02
CA LEU A 611 -5.50 -44.27 31.07
C LEU A 611 -4.34 -45.22 31.34
N GLN A 612 -4.66 -46.42 31.80
CA GLN A 612 -3.66 -47.44 32.09
C GLN A 612 -3.01 -47.96 30.80
N GLN A 613 -1.69 -47.84 30.73
CA GLN A 613 -0.82 -48.43 29.70
C GLN A 613 -0.29 -49.80 30.15
N PRO A 614 0.30 -50.60 29.23
CA PRO A 614 0.91 -51.88 29.58
C PRO A 614 1.88 -51.77 30.77
N GLU A 615 1.81 -52.75 31.68
CA GLU A 615 2.60 -52.81 32.92
C GLU A 615 4.12 -52.70 32.66
N LEU A 616 4.82 -52.05 33.57
CA LEU A 616 6.27 -51.85 33.50
C LEU A 616 7.01 -53.07 34.04
N GLN A 617 8.04 -53.54 33.34
CA GLN A 617 8.79 -54.74 33.76
C GLN A 617 10.00 -54.39 34.63
N ASN A 618 10.60 -53.22 34.42
CA ASN A 618 11.80 -52.79 35.14
C ASN A 618 11.94 -51.26 35.15
N ILE A 619 12.90 -50.76 35.94
CA ILE A 619 13.14 -49.32 36.10
C ILE A 619 13.69 -48.65 34.83
N GLN A 620 14.43 -49.38 33.98
CA GLN A 620 14.95 -48.84 32.72
C GLN A 620 13.83 -48.57 31.72
N GLU A 621 12.85 -49.47 31.66
CA GLU A 621 11.64 -49.30 30.87
C GLU A 621 10.80 -48.12 31.38
N LEU A 622 10.66 -47.98 32.70
CA LEU A 622 10.00 -46.82 33.32
C LEU A 622 10.66 -45.52 32.86
N GLU A 623 11.99 -45.40 33.01
CA GLU A 623 12.71 -44.21 32.58
C GLU A 623 12.60 -43.97 31.08
N GLN A 624 12.69 -45.01 30.25
CA GLN A 624 12.58 -44.88 28.80
C GLN A 624 11.21 -44.35 28.37
N ARG A 625 10.12 -44.91 28.92
CA ARG A 625 8.74 -44.55 28.57
C ARG A 625 8.31 -43.20 29.16
N MET A 626 8.89 -42.79 30.29
CA MET A 626 8.78 -41.42 30.80
C MET A 626 9.55 -40.43 29.90
N ARG A 627 10.80 -40.75 29.52
CA ARG A 627 11.63 -39.87 28.66
C ARG A 627 11.07 -39.70 27.25
N SER A 628 10.39 -40.71 26.70
CA SER A 628 9.74 -40.62 25.39
C SER A 628 8.42 -39.85 25.42
N GLY A 629 7.92 -39.48 26.62
CA GLY A 629 6.61 -38.87 26.80
C GLY A 629 5.44 -39.86 26.61
N GLU A 630 5.72 -41.16 26.57
CA GLU A 630 4.69 -42.20 26.51
C GLU A 630 3.89 -42.28 27.82
N LEU A 631 4.56 -42.08 28.96
CA LEU A 631 3.95 -42.03 30.28
C LEU A 631 4.06 -40.62 30.88
N SER A 632 2.93 -40.10 31.36
CA SER A 632 2.89 -38.86 32.15
C SER A 632 3.02 -39.15 33.65
N LEU A 633 2.73 -40.39 34.06
CA LEU A 633 2.75 -40.87 35.43
C LEU A 633 3.27 -42.32 35.46
N ALA A 634 4.14 -42.65 36.41
CA ALA A 634 4.49 -44.03 36.72
C ALA A 634 4.43 -44.30 38.23
N ILE A 635 3.82 -45.42 38.62
CA ILE A 635 3.70 -45.84 40.03
C ILE A 635 4.59 -47.06 40.25
N GLU A 636 5.45 -47.03 41.27
CA GLU A 636 6.28 -48.17 41.68
C GLU A 636 5.80 -48.69 43.03
N ILE A 637 5.33 -49.93 43.04
CA ILE A 637 4.86 -50.62 44.25
C ILE A 637 5.99 -51.52 44.77
N PRO A 638 6.46 -51.34 46.01
CA PRO A 638 7.58 -52.11 46.55
C PRO A 638 7.19 -53.56 46.85
N PRO A 639 8.14 -54.51 46.85
CA PRO A 639 7.86 -55.89 47.24
C PRO A 639 7.41 -55.98 48.70
N GLY A 640 6.38 -56.78 48.98
CA GLY A 640 5.84 -56.97 50.33
C GLY A 640 4.76 -55.96 50.73
N PHE A 641 4.38 -55.03 49.84
CA PHE A 641 3.37 -54.00 50.05
C PHE A 641 2.07 -54.55 50.66
N GLY A 642 1.44 -55.55 50.07
CA GLY A 642 0.17 -56.11 50.57
C GLY A 642 0.30 -56.79 51.94
N LYS A 643 1.47 -57.36 52.23
CA LYS A 643 1.75 -58.00 53.53
C LYS A 643 1.94 -56.96 54.63
N ASP A 644 2.69 -55.89 54.34
CA ASP A 644 2.97 -54.83 55.31
C ASP A 644 1.73 -53.96 55.55
N LEU A 645 0.93 -53.69 54.51
CA LEU A 645 -0.36 -53.00 54.62
C LEU A 645 -1.33 -53.74 55.55
N LYS A 646 -1.48 -55.07 55.40
CA LYS A 646 -2.31 -55.90 56.30
C LYS A 646 -1.82 -55.94 57.74
N ARG A 647 -0.51 -55.75 57.97
CA ARG A 647 0.12 -55.77 59.29
C ARG A 647 0.13 -54.39 59.95
N GLY A 648 -0.39 -53.35 59.28
CA GLY A 648 -0.33 -51.97 59.76
C GLY A 648 1.10 -51.43 59.86
N ARG A 649 2.02 -51.92 59.02
CA ARG A 649 3.38 -51.40 58.95
C ARG A 649 3.44 -50.26 57.93
N PRO A 650 4.23 -49.20 58.20
CA PRO A 650 4.44 -48.15 57.22
C PRO A 650 5.12 -48.71 55.97
N THR A 651 4.64 -48.34 54.79
CA THR A 651 5.20 -48.73 53.49
C THR A 651 5.14 -47.54 52.55
N GLU A 652 6.19 -47.33 51.77
CA GLU A 652 6.33 -46.19 50.86
C GLU A 652 6.19 -46.67 49.40
N MET A 653 5.32 -46.03 48.63
CA MET A 653 5.24 -46.21 47.18
C MET A 653 5.88 -45.01 46.49
N ALA A 654 6.57 -45.24 45.37
CA ALA A 654 7.12 -44.14 44.58
C ALA A 654 6.16 -43.78 43.45
N VAL A 655 5.96 -42.48 43.26
CA VAL A 655 5.15 -41.92 42.17
C VAL A 655 6.04 -40.97 41.37
N TRP A 656 6.23 -41.28 40.11
CA TRP A 656 7.03 -40.52 39.16
C TRP A 656 6.10 -39.71 38.27
N VAL A 657 6.21 -38.39 38.30
CA VAL A 657 5.37 -37.48 37.52
C VAL A 657 6.24 -36.75 36.50
N ASP A 658 5.76 -36.59 35.27
CA ASP A 658 6.42 -35.73 34.28
C ASP A 658 6.34 -34.26 34.70
N GLY A 659 7.49 -33.71 35.12
CA GLY A 659 7.65 -32.34 35.56
C GLY A 659 8.04 -31.35 34.46
N ALA A 660 8.09 -31.76 33.18
CA ALA A 660 8.47 -30.86 32.07
C ALA A 660 7.55 -29.63 31.96
N MET A 661 6.28 -29.77 32.37
CA MET A 661 5.33 -28.67 32.55
C MET A 661 4.89 -28.58 34.02
N PRO A 662 5.47 -27.67 34.84
CA PRO A 662 5.28 -27.66 36.29
C PRO A 662 3.81 -27.65 36.76
N PHE A 663 2.96 -26.79 36.19
CA PHE A 663 1.54 -26.70 36.55
C PHE A 663 0.76 -27.99 36.24
N ARG A 664 1.08 -28.64 35.12
CA ARG A 664 0.48 -29.93 34.76
C ARG A 664 0.96 -31.01 35.72
N GLY A 665 2.25 -31.03 36.04
CA GLY A 665 2.84 -31.95 37.01
C GLY A 665 2.24 -31.83 38.41
N GLU A 666 2.08 -30.60 38.94
CA GLU A 666 1.42 -30.37 40.23
C GLU A 666 -0.04 -30.84 40.22
N THR A 667 -0.75 -30.64 39.11
CA THR A 667 -2.14 -31.11 38.96
C THR A 667 -2.21 -32.65 38.97
N ILE A 668 -1.30 -33.32 38.25
CA ILE A 668 -1.19 -34.78 38.25
C ILE A 668 -0.92 -35.28 39.68
N LEU A 669 0.03 -34.66 40.38
CA LEU A 669 0.39 -35.02 41.74
C LEU A 669 -0.80 -34.89 42.69
N GLY A 670 -1.52 -33.77 42.64
CA GLY A 670 -2.72 -33.54 43.46
C GLY A 670 -3.83 -34.57 43.21
N TYR A 671 -4.02 -35.01 41.95
CA TYR A 671 -4.98 -36.08 41.64
C TYR A 671 -4.54 -37.44 42.19
N VAL A 672 -3.26 -37.78 42.09
CA VAL A 672 -2.73 -39.05 42.66
C VAL A 672 -2.84 -39.06 44.17
N GLU A 673 -2.49 -37.95 44.84
CA GLU A 673 -2.65 -37.81 46.29
C GLU A 673 -4.11 -37.93 46.73
N GLY A 674 -5.03 -37.27 46.03
CA GLY A 674 -6.46 -37.37 46.30
C GLY A 674 -7.02 -38.79 46.16
N MET A 675 -6.65 -39.49 45.09
CA MET A 675 -7.02 -40.90 44.88
C MET A 675 -6.41 -41.81 45.94
N HIS A 676 -5.15 -41.59 46.32
CA HIS A 676 -4.47 -42.35 47.35
C HIS A 676 -5.18 -42.24 48.69
N ILE A 677 -5.56 -41.02 49.10
CA ILE A 677 -6.32 -40.78 50.34
C ILE A 677 -7.71 -41.44 50.26
N SER A 678 -8.40 -41.32 49.13
CA SER A 678 -9.71 -41.97 48.92
C SER A 678 -9.62 -43.49 49.05
N TYR A 679 -8.61 -44.11 48.43
CA TYR A 679 -8.35 -45.55 48.53
C TYR A 679 -8.11 -45.97 49.98
N LEU A 680 -7.24 -45.27 50.71
CA LEU A 680 -6.94 -45.59 52.11
C LEU A 680 -8.18 -45.46 53.01
N THR A 681 -9.03 -44.45 52.75
CA THR A 681 -10.28 -44.24 53.48
C THR A 681 -11.25 -45.39 53.26
N GLU A 682 -11.44 -45.81 52.01
CA GLU A 682 -12.29 -46.94 51.65
C GLU A 682 -11.73 -48.26 52.20
N LEU A 683 -10.42 -48.48 52.08
CA LEU A 683 -9.75 -49.67 52.62
C LEU A 683 -9.93 -49.77 54.14
N ALA A 684 -9.78 -48.66 54.86
CA ALA A 684 -9.99 -48.61 56.30
C ALA A 684 -11.45 -48.87 56.68
N GLN A 685 -12.41 -48.30 55.93
CA GLN A 685 -13.83 -48.56 56.13
C GLN A 685 -14.19 -50.04 55.90
N ARG A 686 -13.66 -50.66 54.83
CA ARG A 686 -13.86 -52.08 54.52
C ARG A 686 -13.22 -53.02 55.55
N THR A 687 -12.06 -52.64 56.10
CA THR A 687 -11.27 -53.51 56.99
C THR A 687 -11.63 -53.35 58.47
N LEU A 688 -11.90 -52.12 58.92
CA LEU A 688 -12.13 -51.79 60.34
C LEU A 688 -13.60 -51.46 60.65
N GLY A 689 -14.45 -51.29 59.62
CA GLY A 689 -15.86 -50.91 59.79
C GLY A 689 -16.08 -49.46 60.22
N VAL A 690 -15.01 -48.69 60.42
CA VAL A 690 -15.01 -47.28 60.79
C VAL A 690 -14.07 -46.52 59.86
N VAL A 691 -14.46 -45.31 59.48
CA VAL A 691 -13.58 -44.39 58.77
C VAL A 691 -12.66 -43.74 59.84
N PRO A 692 -11.35 -44.02 59.84
CA PRO A 692 -10.45 -43.41 60.81
C PRO A 692 -10.44 -41.90 60.60
N THR A 693 -10.62 -41.15 61.70
CA THR A 693 -10.48 -39.69 61.70
C THR A 693 -8.98 -39.38 61.62
N LEU A 694 -8.44 -39.30 60.40
CA LEU A 694 -7.02 -39.06 60.13
C LEU A 694 -6.56 -37.67 60.61
N THR A 695 -7.49 -36.72 60.76
CA THR A 695 -7.27 -35.39 61.32
C THR A 695 -8.46 -34.98 62.21
N LEU A 696 -8.19 -34.17 63.25
CA LEU A 696 -9.23 -33.56 64.10
C LEU A 696 -9.99 -32.41 63.40
N VAL A 697 -9.45 -31.95 62.26
CA VAL A 697 -10.01 -30.87 61.43
C VAL A 697 -9.90 -31.29 59.97
N THR A 698 -11.00 -31.18 59.23
CA THR A 698 -11.08 -31.45 57.79
C THR A 698 -11.12 -30.13 57.03
N LEU A 699 -10.16 -29.92 56.12
CA LEU A 699 -10.23 -28.82 55.16
C LEU A 699 -11.18 -29.23 54.03
N GLU A 700 -12.25 -28.48 53.81
CA GLU A 700 -13.14 -28.68 52.68
C GLU A 700 -12.88 -27.61 51.61
N ASP A 701 -12.24 -28.01 50.53
CA ASP A 701 -11.98 -27.11 49.41
C ASP A 701 -13.25 -26.96 48.55
N ARG A 702 -13.74 -25.72 48.47
CA ARG A 702 -14.95 -25.37 47.71
C ARG A 702 -14.65 -24.22 46.76
N TYR A 703 -14.46 -24.54 45.49
CA TYR A 703 -14.36 -23.52 44.44
C TYR A 703 -15.69 -22.79 44.28
N ARG A 704 -15.69 -21.47 44.52
CA ARG A 704 -16.91 -20.65 44.38
C ARG A 704 -17.26 -20.38 42.91
N TYR A 705 -16.26 -20.34 42.04
CA TYR A 705 -16.39 -20.09 40.60
C TYR A 705 -15.61 -21.17 39.86
N ASN A 706 -16.09 -21.58 38.68
CA ASN A 706 -15.53 -22.70 37.92
C ASN A 706 -15.32 -23.97 38.77
N GLN A 707 -16.41 -24.51 39.33
CA GLN A 707 -16.36 -25.68 40.22
C GLN A 707 -15.76 -26.93 39.59
N GLY A 708 -15.91 -27.08 38.28
CA GLY A 708 -15.32 -28.19 37.52
C GLY A 708 -13.85 -27.96 37.16
N PHE A 709 -13.27 -26.82 37.54
CA PHE A 709 -11.89 -26.42 37.24
C PHE A 709 -11.54 -26.57 35.74
N ARG A 710 -12.50 -26.27 34.85
CA ARG A 710 -12.29 -26.40 33.40
C ARG A 710 -11.48 -25.22 32.89
N SER A 711 -10.39 -25.47 32.18
CA SER A 711 -9.52 -24.46 31.57
C SER A 711 -10.28 -23.63 30.54
N LEU A 712 -11.18 -24.27 29.78
CA LEU A 712 -12.03 -23.60 28.78
C LEU A 712 -12.83 -22.45 29.39
N ASP A 713 -13.43 -22.64 30.57
CA ASP A 713 -14.24 -21.63 31.25
C ASP A 713 -13.43 -20.37 31.65
N ALA A 714 -12.10 -20.49 31.75
CA ALA A 714 -11.20 -19.38 32.10
C ALA A 714 -10.47 -18.78 30.88
N MET A 715 -10.09 -19.61 29.90
CA MET A 715 -9.26 -19.21 28.75
C MET A 715 -10.10 -18.59 27.63
N VAL A 716 -11.26 -19.15 27.30
CA VAL A 716 -12.14 -18.63 26.23
C VAL A 716 -12.51 -17.15 26.49
N PRO A 717 -12.96 -16.74 27.69
CA PRO A 717 -13.19 -15.32 27.99
C PRO A 717 -11.92 -14.46 27.91
N ALA A 718 -10.73 -15.05 28.09
CA ALA A 718 -9.46 -14.34 28.07
C ALA A 718 -8.90 -14.12 26.66
N VAL A 719 -9.22 -15.02 25.72
CA VAL A 719 -8.83 -14.90 24.31
C VAL A 719 -9.59 -13.79 23.58
N ILE A 720 -10.86 -13.54 23.94
CA ILE A 720 -11.67 -12.47 23.33
C ILE A 720 -10.97 -11.09 23.39
N PRO A 721 -10.49 -10.60 24.56
CA PRO A 721 -9.67 -9.39 24.65
C PRO A 721 -8.43 -9.38 23.74
N ILE A 722 -7.72 -10.51 23.62
CA ILE A 722 -6.50 -10.62 22.80
C ILE A 722 -6.83 -10.39 21.33
N LEU A 723 -7.89 -11.02 20.84
CA LEU A 723 -8.30 -10.87 19.44
C LEU A 723 -8.84 -9.46 19.14
N LEU A 724 -9.58 -8.86 20.09
CA LEU A 724 -10.16 -7.52 19.95
C LEU A 724 -9.16 -6.37 20.14
N ILE A 725 -7.97 -6.61 20.69
CA ILE A 725 -6.86 -5.64 20.62
C ILE A 725 -6.00 -5.83 19.39
N PHE A 726 -5.76 -7.08 18.98
CA PHE A 726 -4.84 -7.40 17.91
C PHE A 726 -5.36 -6.99 16.53
N ILE A 727 -6.50 -7.53 16.12
CA ILE A 727 -7.02 -7.37 14.75
C ILE A 727 -7.53 -5.94 14.49
N PRO A 728 -8.36 -5.33 15.35
CA PRO A 728 -8.86 -3.96 15.14
C PRO A 728 -7.74 -2.91 15.09
N ALA A 729 -6.73 -3.02 15.94
CA ALA A 729 -5.61 -2.08 15.95
C ALA A 729 -4.80 -2.15 14.65
N ILE A 730 -4.51 -3.36 14.15
CA ILE A 730 -3.80 -3.56 12.87
C ILE A 730 -4.58 -2.97 11.71
N LEU A 731 -5.87 -3.28 11.60
CA LEU A 731 -6.70 -2.79 10.50
C LEU A 731 -6.80 -1.27 10.51
N MET A 732 -6.96 -0.65 11.68
CA MET A 732 -6.99 0.79 11.82
C MET A 732 -5.65 1.44 11.46
N ALA A 733 -4.53 0.83 11.86
CA ALA A 733 -3.20 1.30 11.51
C ALA A 733 -2.96 1.25 9.98
N LEU A 734 -3.28 0.12 9.36
CA LEU A 734 -3.18 -0.09 7.90
C LEU A 734 -4.08 0.88 7.12
N GLY A 735 -5.29 1.18 7.62
CA GLY A 735 -6.22 2.11 6.98
C GLY A 735 -5.68 3.54 6.82
N ILE A 736 -4.83 4.01 7.74
CA ILE A 736 -4.17 5.32 7.64
C ILE A 736 -2.87 5.22 6.84
N VAL A 737 -2.04 4.20 7.10
CA VAL A 737 -0.73 4.08 6.43
C VAL A 737 -0.89 3.82 4.94
N ARG A 738 -1.93 3.09 4.52
CA ARG A 738 -2.29 2.93 3.10
C ARG A 738 -2.51 4.28 2.39
N GLU A 739 -3.14 5.25 3.06
CA GLU A 739 -3.33 6.58 2.44
C GLU A 739 -2.04 7.38 2.34
N LYS A 740 -1.11 7.18 3.28
CA LYS A 740 0.24 7.78 3.22
C LYS A 740 1.04 7.20 2.05
N GLU A 741 1.03 5.88 1.90
CA GLU A 741 1.74 5.21 0.80
C GLU A 741 1.14 5.53 -0.58
N LEU A 742 -0.20 5.59 -0.68
CA LEU A 742 -0.89 5.90 -1.94
C LEU A 742 -0.94 7.40 -2.27
N GLY A 743 -0.42 8.28 -1.40
CA GLY A 743 -0.43 9.74 -1.60
C GLY A 743 -1.77 10.44 -1.34
N SER A 744 -2.88 9.70 -1.28
CA SER A 744 -4.23 10.24 -1.00
C SER A 744 -4.37 10.96 0.35
N ILE A 745 -3.41 10.80 1.27
CA ILE A 745 -3.30 11.58 2.51
C ILE A 745 -3.21 13.10 2.22
N THR A 746 -2.73 13.49 1.04
CA THR A 746 -2.67 14.89 0.60
C THR A 746 -4.04 15.57 0.65
N ASN A 747 -5.13 14.82 0.42
CA ASN A 747 -6.50 15.33 0.56
C ASN A 747 -6.76 15.85 1.98
N LEU A 748 -6.16 15.28 3.03
CA LEU A 748 -6.28 15.81 4.40
C LEU A 748 -5.60 17.18 4.56
N TYR A 749 -4.54 17.43 3.80
CA TYR A 749 -3.72 18.65 3.93
C TYR A 749 -4.36 19.83 3.19
N VAL A 750 -4.94 19.59 2.02
CA VAL A 750 -5.45 20.65 1.12
C VAL A 750 -6.96 20.89 1.22
N THR A 751 -7.70 20.05 1.96
CA THR A 751 -9.16 20.25 2.17
C THR A 751 -9.42 20.92 3.52
N PRO A 752 -10.63 21.48 3.76
CA PRO A 752 -10.98 22.10 5.05
C PRO A 752 -11.15 21.11 6.22
N VAL A 753 -10.76 19.84 6.03
CA VAL A 753 -10.89 18.76 7.01
C VAL A 753 -9.93 18.98 8.19
N THR A 754 -10.37 18.62 9.39
CA THR A 754 -9.51 18.61 10.57
C THR A 754 -8.98 17.21 10.88
N ARG A 755 -7.84 17.13 11.59
CA ARG A 755 -7.26 15.87 12.05
C ARG A 755 -8.25 15.04 12.88
N VAL A 756 -9.10 15.70 13.67
CA VAL A 756 -10.12 15.05 14.49
C VAL A 756 -11.22 14.45 13.62
N GLU A 757 -11.74 15.21 12.65
CA GLU A 757 -12.76 14.70 11.72
C GLU A 757 -12.26 13.50 10.90
N PHE A 758 -11.01 13.58 10.44
CA PHE A 758 -10.35 12.51 9.70
C PHE A 758 -10.19 11.24 10.53
N LEU A 759 -9.58 11.36 11.72
CA LEU A 759 -9.31 10.21 12.58
C LEU A 759 -10.60 9.55 13.07
N LEU A 760 -11.55 10.32 13.60
CA LEU A 760 -12.83 9.79 14.07
C LEU A 760 -13.67 9.24 12.91
N GLY A 761 -13.67 9.93 11.76
CA GLY A 761 -14.38 9.48 10.56
C GLY A 761 -13.88 8.11 10.11
N LYS A 762 -12.55 7.92 10.04
CA LYS A 762 -11.97 6.61 9.74
C LYS A 762 -12.25 5.58 10.83
N GLN A 763 -12.25 5.97 12.10
CA GLN A 763 -12.41 5.04 13.23
C GLN A 763 -13.79 4.36 13.26
N LEU A 764 -14.86 5.09 12.95
CA LEU A 764 -16.23 4.63 13.13
C LEU A 764 -16.54 3.30 12.39
N PRO A 765 -16.17 3.13 11.11
CA PRO A 765 -16.34 1.84 10.42
C PRO A 765 -15.56 0.69 11.06
N TYR A 766 -14.33 0.93 11.52
CA TYR A 766 -13.55 -0.12 12.20
C TYR A 766 -14.15 -0.49 13.56
N ILE A 767 -14.73 0.46 14.30
CA ILE A 767 -15.47 0.16 15.54
C ILE A 767 -16.68 -0.72 15.22
N ALA A 768 -17.53 -0.31 14.26
CA ALA A 768 -18.70 -1.08 13.87
C ALA A 768 -18.32 -2.49 13.40
N PHE A 769 -17.30 -2.59 12.56
CA PHE A 769 -16.77 -3.86 12.07
C PHE A 769 -16.26 -4.76 13.21
N SER A 770 -15.51 -4.19 14.15
CA SER A 770 -14.95 -4.93 15.29
C SER A 770 -16.04 -5.37 16.28
N MET A 771 -17.14 -4.63 16.40
CA MET A 771 -18.30 -5.06 17.17
C MET A 771 -19.00 -6.27 16.56
N ILE A 772 -19.04 -6.39 15.22
CA ILE A 772 -19.53 -7.61 14.54
C ILE A 772 -18.59 -8.79 14.87
N SER A 773 -17.27 -8.57 14.83
CA SER A 773 -16.29 -9.59 15.21
C SER A 773 -16.47 -10.02 16.68
N TYR A 774 -16.65 -9.08 17.60
CA TYR A 774 -16.97 -9.37 19.01
C TYR A 774 -18.21 -10.25 19.15
N VAL A 775 -19.30 -9.94 18.44
CA VAL A 775 -20.52 -10.77 18.47
C VAL A 775 -20.20 -12.19 17.97
N SER A 776 -19.44 -12.34 16.89
CA SER A 776 -19.01 -13.66 16.40
C SER A 776 -18.18 -14.42 17.45
N LEU A 777 -17.25 -13.78 18.13
CA LEU A 777 -16.42 -14.39 19.17
C LEU A 777 -17.24 -14.83 20.39
N VAL A 778 -18.23 -14.02 20.80
CA VAL A 778 -19.16 -14.38 21.88
C VAL A 778 -20.05 -15.55 21.48
N LEU A 779 -20.55 -15.58 20.24
CA LEU A 779 -21.32 -16.71 19.73
C LEU A 779 -20.49 -18.00 19.71
N LEU A 780 -19.22 -17.94 19.30
CA LEU A 780 -18.31 -19.09 19.38
C LEU A 780 -18.09 -19.53 20.82
N ALA A 781 -17.85 -18.58 21.75
CA ALA A 781 -17.68 -18.89 23.17
C ALA A 781 -18.89 -19.64 23.76
N VAL A 782 -20.11 -19.22 23.42
CA VAL A 782 -21.35 -19.82 23.96
C VAL A 782 -21.70 -21.13 23.25
N TYR A 783 -21.67 -21.17 21.92
CA TYR A 783 -22.21 -22.30 21.14
C TYR A 783 -21.18 -23.37 20.76
N VAL A 784 -19.90 -23.02 20.64
CA VAL A 784 -18.84 -23.97 20.27
C VAL A 784 -18.08 -24.45 21.51
N PHE A 785 -17.74 -23.53 22.41
CA PHE A 785 -16.98 -23.87 23.62
C PHE A 785 -17.85 -24.16 24.86
N ASP A 786 -19.17 -24.03 24.75
CA ASP A 786 -20.12 -24.26 25.85
C ASP A 786 -19.83 -23.42 27.12
N VAL A 787 -19.30 -22.21 26.92
CA VAL A 787 -18.99 -21.26 28.01
C VAL A 787 -20.15 -20.28 28.15
N ALA A 788 -21.05 -20.58 29.08
CA ALA A 788 -22.24 -19.76 29.33
C ALA A 788 -21.90 -18.40 29.95
N ILE A 789 -22.61 -17.35 29.51
CA ILE A 789 -22.55 -16.03 30.12
C ILE A 789 -23.41 -16.03 31.40
N LYS A 790 -22.76 -15.91 32.57
CA LYS A 790 -23.46 -15.88 33.88
C LYS A 790 -23.94 -14.48 34.27
N GLY A 791 -23.23 -13.44 33.81
CA GLY A 791 -23.52 -12.04 34.12
C GLY A 791 -24.39 -11.38 33.06
N SER A 792 -24.23 -10.06 32.92
CA SER A 792 -25.02 -9.26 31.98
C SER A 792 -24.33 -9.14 30.62
N LEU A 793 -24.99 -9.62 29.55
CA LEU A 793 -24.53 -9.44 28.16
C LEU A 793 -24.40 -7.96 27.78
N LEU A 794 -25.28 -7.10 28.30
CA LEU A 794 -25.20 -5.65 28.07
C LEU A 794 -23.94 -5.05 28.70
N THR A 795 -23.55 -5.54 29.89
CA THR A 795 -22.32 -5.13 30.56
C THR A 795 -21.10 -5.52 29.72
N LEU A 796 -21.05 -6.78 29.24
CA LEU A 796 -19.97 -7.25 28.37
C LEU A 796 -19.89 -6.43 27.07
N THR A 797 -21.04 -6.17 26.44
CA THR A 797 -21.13 -5.44 25.16
C THR A 797 -20.72 -3.98 25.30
N PHE A 798 -21.13 -3.32 26.39
CA PHE A 798 -20.69 -1.95 26.67
C PHE A 798 -19.18 -1.90 26.93
N GLY A 799 -18.64 -2.89 27.66
CA GLY A 799 -17.20 -3.01 27.88
C GLY A 799 -16.44 -3.22 26.58
N ALA A 800 -16.96 -4.07 25.70
CA ALA A 800 -16.40 -4.36 24.38
C ALA A 800 -16.41 -3.11 23.49
N LEU A 801 -17.49 -2.30 23.52
CA LEU A 801 -17.56 -1.05 22.76
C LEU A 801 -16.48 -0.05 23.18
N LEU A 802 -16.31 0.16 24.50
CA LEU A 802 -15.24 1.04 25.01
C LEU A 802 -13.86 0.49 24.67
N PHE A 803 -13.67 -0.82 24.83
CA PHE A 803 -12.41 -1.49 24.54
C PHE A 803 -12.04 -1.38 23.07
N VAL A 804 -12.93 -1.75 22.15
CA VAL A 804 -12.73 -1.64 20.69
C VAL A 804 -12.46 -0.18 20.27
N THR A 805 -13.13 0.78 20.90
CA THR A 805 -12.87 2.20 20.65
C THR A 805 -11.45 2.58 21.09
N ALA A 806 -10.99 2.10 22.25
CA ALA A 806 -9.61 2.32 22.71
C ALA A 806 -8.58 1.59 21.83
N THR A 807 -8.84 0.36 21.39
CA THR A 807 -7.88 -0.42 20.58
C THR A 807 -7.75 0.12 19.16
N THR A 808 -8.84 0.59 18.56
CA THR A 808 -8.78 1.31 17.28
C THR A 808 -8.05 2.66 17.44
N ALA A 809 -8.25 3.40 18.53
CA ALA A 809 -7.47 4.61 18.80
C ALA A 809 -5.97 4.32 18.99
N LEU A 810 -5.61 3.19 19.63
CA LEU A 810 -4.23 2.72 19.69
C LEU A 810 -3.66 2.44 18.29
N GLY A 811 -4.43 1.81 17.40
CA GLY A 811 -4.06 1.63 15.99
C GLY A 811 -3.80 2.95 15.26
N GLN A 812 -4.58 4.01 15.55
CA GLN A 812 -4.32 5.35 15.01
C GLN A 812 -2.97 5.90 15.47
N VAL A 813 -2.63 5.76 16.76
CA VAL A 813 -1.34 6.16 17.30
C VAL A 813 -0.21 5.43 16.56
N MET A 814 -0.32 4.11 16.43
CA MET A 814 0.67 3.28 15.76
C MET A 814 0.90 3.70 14.29
N SER A 815 -0.17 4.10 13.59
CA SER A 815 -0.08 4.59 12.21
C SER A 815 0.78 5.84 12.04
N THR A 816 1.01 6.61 13.11
CA THR A 816 1.81 7.85 13.03
C THR A 816 3.31 7.59 12.93
N PHE A 817 3.79 6.45 13.42
CA PHE A 817 5.21 6.08 13.45
C PHE A 817 5.66 5.28 12.22
N ALA A 818 4.73 4.63 11.51
CA ALA A 818 5.05 3.82 10.34
C ALA A 818 4.89 4.62 9.03
N SER A 819 5.89 4.51 8.16
CA SER A 819 5.84 5.00 6.78
C SER A 819 5.32 3.95 5.80
N THR A 820 5.44 2.66 6.12
CA THR A 820 5.00 1.55 5.26
C THR A 820 3.98 0.63 5.92
N GLN A 821 3.11 0.00 5.13
CA GLN A 821 2.07 -0.94 5.59
C GLN A 821 2.69 -2.14 6.31
N ILE A 822 3.81 -2.66 5.80
CA ILE A 822 4.52 -3.80 6.41
C ILE A 822 5.05 -3.42 7.79
N ALA A 823 5.71 -2.26 7.91
CA ALA A 823 6.20 -1.76 9.19
C ALA A 823 5.05 -1.50 10.18
N ALA A 824 3.94 -0.93 9.69
CA ALA A 824 2.75 -0.68 10.51
C ALA A 824 2.14 -1.97 11.06
N LEU A 825 2.00 -3.01 10.21
CA LEU A 825 1.48 -4.31 10.61
C LEU A 825 2.38 -4.96 11.66
N ALA A 826 3.69 -5.05 11.41
CA ALA A 826 4.64 -5.68 12.32
C ALA A 826 4.73 -4.95 13.67
N ALA A 827 4.88 -3.62 13.64
CA ALA A 827 4.98 -2.82 14.86
C ALA A 827 3.69 -2.90 15.69
N THR A 828 2.52 -2.77 15.04
CA THR A 828 1.24 -2.87 15.75
C THR A 828 1.01 -4.27 16.31
N ALA A 829 1.38 -5.32 15.57
CA ALA A 829 1.28 -6.71 16.05
C ALA A 829 2.11 -6.96 17.31
N ILE A 830 3.39 -6.59 17.28
CA ILE A 830 4.32 -6.78 18.40
C ILE A 830 3.85 -5.97 19.62
N LEU A 831 3.54 -4.69 19.41
CA LEU A 831 3.19 -3.77 20.50
C LEU A 831 1.80 -4.03 21.07
N THR A 832 0.91 -4.72 20.35
CA THR A 832 -0.39 -5.12 20.91
C THR A 832 -0.33 -6.48 21.60
N ILE A 833 0.27 -7.50 20.99
CA ILE A 833 0.27 -8.87 21.55
C ILE A 833 1.16 -8.95 22.78
N LEU A 834 2.41 -8.48 22.71
CA LEU A 834 3.39 -8.74 23.75
C LEU A 834 2.96 -8.16 25.11
N PRO A 835 2.53 -6.89 25.22
CA PRO A 835 2.07 -6.36 26.50
C PRO A 835 0.76 -6.99 26.96
N THR A 836 -0.11 -7.38 26.03
CA THR A 836 -1.37 -8.04 26.37
C THR A 836 -1.13 -9.41 27.00
N VAL A 837 -0.25 -10.22 26.43
CA VAL A 837 0.02 -11.57 26.98
C VAL A 837 0.79 -11.48 28.30
N GLN A 838 1.77 -10.58 28.39
CA GLN A 838 2.69 -10.53 29.54
C GLN A 838 2.19 -9.71 30.73
N PHE A 839 1.43 -8.62 30.50
CA PHE A 839 1.15 -7.63 31.54
C PHE A 839 -0.33 -7.39 31.81
N SER A 840 -1.25 -8.01 31.07
CA SER A 840 -2.70 -7.72 31.22
C SER A 840 -3.42 -8.49 32.33
N GLY A 841 -2.75 -9.44 33.00
CA GLY A 841 -3.44 -10.35 33.93
C GLY A 841 -3.79 -11.73 33.34
N LEU A 842 -3.27 -12.05 32.15
CA LEU A 842 -3.59 -13.29 31.44
C LEU A 842 -2.96 -14.51 32.13
N THR A 843 -1.63 -14.50 32.26
CA THR A 843 -0.79 -15.53 32.89
C THR A 843 -0.61 -15.29 34.38
N GLU A 844 -0.22 -14.07 34.75
CA GLU A 844 0.00 -13.65 36.12
C GLU A 844 -0.94 -12.49 36.48
N PRO A 845 -1.55 -12.47 37.68
CA PRO A 845 -2.35 -11.34 38.13
C PRO A 845 -1.57 -10.02 38.08
N VAL A 846 -2.20 -8.93 37.64
CA VAL A 846 -1.52 -7.62 37.56
C VAL A 846 -1.01 -7.13 38.92
N SER A 847 -1.65 -7.55 40.02
CA SER A 847 -1.23 -7.23 41.38
C SER A 847 0.05 -7.96 41.83
N SER A 848 0.45 -9.05 41.18
CA SER A 848 1.69 -9.77 41.50
C SER A 848 2.89 -9.35 40.65
N LEU A 849 2.67 -8.55 39.60
CA LEU A 849 3.74 -8.03 38.76
C LEU A 849 4.66 -7.11 39.58
N SER A 850 5.95 -7.15 39.29
CA SER A 850 6.96 -6.29 39.90
C SER A 850 7.72 -5.47 38.84
N GLY A 851 8.42 -4.41 39.27
CA GLY A 851 9.22 -3.56 38.38
C GLY A 851 8.39 -2.90 37.28
N ALA A 852 8.88 -2.99 36.03
CA ALA A 852 8.22 -2.38 34.87
C ALA A 852 6.84 -2.96 34.56
N GLY A 853 6.61 -4.25 34.84
CA GLY A 853 5.32 -4.91 34.59
C GLY A 853 4.17 -4.30 35.42
N ALA A 854 4.45 -3.92 36.68
CA ALA A 854 3.49 -3.27 37.57
C ALA A 854 3.06 -1.88 37.07
N LEU A 855 3.92 -1.19 36.31
CA LEU A 855 3.60 0.10 35.71
C LEU A 855 2.82 -0.08 34.39
N ILE A 856 3.22 -1.04 33.55
CA ILE A 856 2.62 -1.26 32.24
C ILE A 856 1.20 -1.82 32.37
N GLY A 857 0.97 -2.77 33.28
CA GLY A 857 -0.31 -3.49 33.39
C GLY A 857 -1.53 -2.56 33.54
N PRO A 858 -1.59 -1.66 34.53
CA PRO A 858 -2.72 -0.74 34.70
C PRO A 858 -2.88 0.27 33.55
N LEU A 859 -1.78 0.62 32.87
CA LEU A 859 -1.74 1.53 31.72
C LEU A 859 -2.08 0.84 30.38
N TRP A 860 -2.53 -0.41 30.43
CA TRP A 860 -2.89 -1.18 29.24
C TRP A 860 -4.39 -1.45 29.17
N PRO A 861 -5.09 -1.13 28.07
CA PRO A 861 -6.56 -1.25 28.00
C PRO A 861 -7.03 -2.70 28.12
N ALA A 862 -6.25 -3.68 27.65
CA ALA A 862 -6.65 -5.09 27.70
C ALA A 862 -6.78 -5.61 29.15
N THR A 863 -6.03 -5.03 30.09
CA THR A 863 -6.11 -5.37 31.52
C THR A 863 -7.52 -5.23 32.07
N TRP A 864 -8.18 -4.11 31.74
CA TRP A 864 -9.49 -3.77 32.27
C TRP A 864 -10.60 -4.55 31.55
N PHE A 865 -10.49 -4.75 30.24
CA PHE A 865 -11.47 -5.55 29.51
C PHE A 865 -11.35 -7.05 29.83
N LEU A 866 -10.15 -7.57 30.13
CA LEU A 866 -9.96 -8.94 30.60
C LEU A 866 -10.69 -9.19 31.93
N GLN A 867 -10.64 -8.23 32.86
CA GLN A 867 -11.40 -8.30 34.11
C GLN A 867 -12.90 -8.33 33.88
N ILE A 868 -13.41 -7.48 32.98
CA ILE A 868 -14.84 -7.45 32.60
C ILE A 868 -15.25 -8.77 31.95
N SER A 869 -14.49 -9.25 30.97
CA SER A 869 -14.78 -10.49 30.24
C SER A 869 -14.82 -11.69 31.19
N ARG A 870 -13.73 -11.96 31.93
CA ARG A 870 -13.71 -13.05 32.91
C ARG A 870 -14.78 -12.87 33.99
N GLY A 871 -15.00 -11.65 34.48
CA GLY A 871 -16.02 -11.34 35.49
C GLY A 871 -17.45 -11.68 35.06
N VAL A 872 -17.82 -11.36 33.82
CA VAL A 872 -19.16 -11.62 33.28
C VAL A 872 -19.36 -13.11 32.98
N PHE A 873 -18.37 -13.79 32.38
CA PHE A 873 -18.47 -15.22 32.06
C PHE A 873 -18.41 -16.11 33.31
N THR A 874 -17.47 -15.86 34.22
CA THR A 874 -17.19 -16.79 35.34
C THR A 874 -17.87 -16.42 36.65
N LYS A 875 -17.94 -15.12 36.98
CA LYS A 875 -18.38 -14.63 38.30
C LYS A 875 -19.80 -14.07 38.32
N GLY A 876 -20.41 -13.82 37.16
CA GLY A 876 -21.76 -13.25 37.06
C GLY A 876 -21.83 -11.76 37.39
N LEU A 877 -20.72 -11.03 37.25
CA LEU A 877 -20.65 -9.61 37.63
C LEU A 877 -21.47 -8.72 36.69
N SER A 878 -22.00 -7.63 37.26
CA SER A 878 -22.77 -6.60 36.57
C SER A 878 -21.95 -5.31 36.43
N LEU A 879 -22.49 -4.32 35.71
CA LEU A 879 -21.88 -3.00 35.55
C LEU A 879 -21.57 -2.33 36.91
N ALA A 880 -22.45 -2.51 37.91
CA ALA A 880 -22.29 -1.90 39.22
C ALA A 880 -21.05 -2.43 39.97
N ASP A 881 -20.69 -3.70 39.73
CA ASP A 881 -19.59 -4.37 40.41
C ASP A 881 -18.21 -4.00 39.85
N MET A 882 -18.16 -3.38 38.66
CA MET A 882 -16.93 -3.18 37.87
C MET A 882 -16.73 -1.74 37.40
N GLN A 883 -17.35 -0.76 38.07
CA GLN A 883 -17.30 0.66 37.67
C GLN A 883 -15.88 1.19 37.43
N GLY A 884 -14.91 0.78 38.25
CA GLY A 884 -13.51 1.16 38.09
C GLY A 884 -12.91 0.73 36.75
N ALA A 885 -13.20 -0.49 36.29
CA ALA A 885 -12.71 -0.99 35.01
C ALA A 885 -13.34 -0.25 33.81
N PHE A 886 -14.62 0.10 33.90
CA PHE A 886 -15.31 0.90 32.88
C PHE A 886 -14.78 2.33 32.80
N LEU A 887 -14.55 2.98 33.94
CA LEU A 887 -13.98 4.33 33.99
C LEU A 887 -12.55 4.34 33.42
N ALA A 888 -11.74 3.35 33.75
CA ALA A 888 -10.41 3.19 33.19
C ALA A 888 -10.45 3.03 31.65
N LEU A 889 -11.29 2.12 31.13
CA LEU A 889 -11.47 1.94 29.68
C LEU A 889 -11.96 3.21 28.98
N ALA A 890 -12.93 3.91 29.57
CA ALA A 890 -13.46 5.15 29.02
C ALA A 890 -12.40 6.26 28.96
N ALA A 891 -11.46 6.30 29.92
CA ALA A 891 -10.37 7.27 29.94
C ALA A 891 -9.32 7.05 28.83
N PHE A 892 -9.08 5.79 28.40
CA PHE A 892 -8.15 5.51 27.30
C PHE A 892 -8.57 6.13 25.98
N VAL A 893 -9.88 6.19 25.69
CA VAL A 893 -10.40 6.71 24.42
C VAL A 893 -9.93 8.15 24.14
N PRO A 894 -10.25 9.17 24.97
CA PRO A 894 -9.80 10.53 24.72
C PRO A 894 -8.28 10.68 24.78
N VAL A 895 -7.59 9.94 25.66
CA VAL A 895 -6.12 10.01 25.78
C VAL A 895 -5.44 9.55 24.49
N LEU A 896 -5.82 8.37 23.98
CA LEU A 896 -5.25 7.81 22.76
C LEU A 896 -5.63 8.63 21.53
N THR A 897 -6.88 9.10 21.44
CA THR A 897 -7.30 9.97 20.32
C THR A 897 -6.57 11.31 20.33
N VAL A 898 -6.39 11.97 21.49
CA VAL A 898 -5.62 13.22 21.59
C VAL A 898 -4.16 12.99 21.22
N MET A 899 -3.56 11.89 21.68
CA MET A 899 -2.19 11.52 21.30
C MET A 899 -2.07 11.29 19.78
N ALA A 900 -3.01 10.58 19.17
CA ALA A 900 -3.04 10.39 17.72
C ALA A 900 -3.18 11.72 16.96
N VAL A 901 -4.05 12.63 17.42
CA VAL A 901 -4.21 13.97 16.82
C VAL A 901 -2.94 14.80 16.95
N ALA A 902 -2.25 14.73 18.09
CA ALA A 902 -1.02 15.48 18.35
C ALA A 902 0.14 14.98 17.47
N LEU A 903 0.27 13.66 17.31
CA LEU A 903 1.31 13.02 16.52
C LEU A 903 1.04 13.08 15.00
N LEU A 904 -0.23 13.09 14.58
CA LEU A 904 -0.60 13.23 13.17
C LEU A 904 -0.33 14.66 12.70
N ARG A 905 0.52 14.79 11.68
CA ARG A 905 0.81 16.08 11.04
C ARG A 905 -0.31 16.48 10.08
N LYS A 906 -0.59 17.78 9.97
CA LYS A 906 -1.57 18.34 9.01
C LYS A 906 -0.93 18.85 7.72
N GLN A 907 0.39 18.70 7.58
CA GLN A 907 1.15 19.08 6.39
C GLN A 907 2.27 18.05 6.19
N GLY A 908 2.65 17.81 4.94
CA GLY A 908 3.90 17.12 4.60
C GLY A 908 5.11 17.92 5.08
N ARG A 909 6.17 17.20 5.44
CA ARG A 909 7.46 17.83 5.74
C ARG A 909 8.23 18.16 4.49
#